data_AF-A0A8J5PHX5-F1
#
_entry.id   AF-A0A8J5PHX5-F1
#
_cell.length_a   1.000
_cell.length_b   1.000
_cell.length_c   1.000
_cell.angle_alpha   90.00
_cell.angle_beta   90.00
_cell.angle_gamma   90.00
#
_symmetry.space_group_name_H-M   'P 1'
#
loop_
_entity.id
_entity.type
_entity.pdbx_description
1 polymer ?
#
loop_
_entity_poly.entity_id
_entity_poly.type
_entity_poly.pdbx_seq_one_letter_code
_entity_poly.pdbx_strand_id
1 'polypeptide(L)'
;MEEGTKAGTYLVDTNGHFPALVTRNSSTFDFRARFSATEDNFISVVFFLFVGNCVCGISSLCNINSTCTIKTLSLELPVRSIAYLQALSTATSLLRSAPRRLAAASRLSSRRWISSETMTKLDTTSRLTRLRGLMKERNVHIYIVPSEDSHSSEYIADCDARRAYISGFTGSAGCAVVTLDSAALATDGRYFNQATSQLDSNWTLLKQGLQDVPTWQDWSAEQSSGGKNVGVDPTLISGSTAKNLAEKIRKNGGAELVPVDGNLVDLVWGDERPSRPSEQVIIQPDELAGESVLNKLTKVRQELEKKHSPGFLVSMLDEIAWLFNLRGNDIPYNPVFFAYATVTPDAAKLYVDEAKLDDKCRSHLTSNKVDIKPYEAIFDDAQALHAAHAEKSKSGDKVPTGNFLISNKGSWALKRALGGDSSVDEIRSLIGDAKAIKTEAELKGMRDCHVRDGAALIQYFAWLEDQLVNKKATLDEVQAADKLEEHRKEKKDFVGLSFPTISSTGANAAIIHYGPERGNCATIDPEAIYLCDSGAQYRDGTTDTTRTLHFGKPTDAEREAYTLVLKGHISLDQAIFPKGTTGFALDSLARQHLWKNGLDYRHGTGHGVGSFLNVHEGPIGIGTRVQYAEVALAPGNVLSNEPGYYEDGKYGIRIENMVLVKEVKAKHSFGDKPFLGFEYVTLVPYCRNLIDTTLLTSEEKEWLNTYNAKVLEKTQEYFEGDNVTLAWLKRETQHIE
;
A
#
# COMPACT_ATOMS: atom_id res chain seq x y z
N MET A 1 7.28 42.53 31.99
CA MET A 1 7.20 43.43 33.15
C MET A 1 5.75 43.42 33.62
N GLU A 2 5.58 43.03 34.89
CA GLU A 2 4.43 43.14 35.82
C GLU A 2 3.05 42.66 35.33
N GLU A 3 2.58 41.48 35.76
CA GLU A 3 2.01 41.08 37.08
C GLU A 3 0.55 41.50 37.29
N GLY A 4 -0.29 40.50 37.61
CA GLY A 4 -1.72 40.67 37.87
C GLY A 4 -2.43 39.34 38.11
N THR A 5 -2.09 38.68 39.22
CA THR A 5 -2.67 37.46 39.78
C THR A 5 -4.16 37.59 40.10
N LYS A 6 -4.94 36.50 39.90
CA LYS A 6 -6.02 36.11 40.82
C LYS A 6 -6.41 34.63 40.64
N ALA A 7 -6.09 33.86 41.66
CA ALA A 7 -6.59 32.51 41.89
C ALA A 7 -8.02 32.56 42.47
N GLY A 8 -8.83 31.56 42.14
CA GLY A 8 -10.12 31.31 42.75
C GLY A 8 -10.35 29.80 42.87
N THR A 9 -10.06 29.27 44.06
CA THR A 9 -10.40 27.91 44.50
C THR A 9 -11.80 27.92 45.09
N TYR A 10 -12.67 26.96 44.74
CA TYR A 10 -13.80 26.58 45.59
C TYR A 10 -14.01 25.06 45.61
N LEU A 11 -14.46 24.63 46.78
CA LEU A 11 -14.46 23.30 47.38
C LEU A 11 -15.57 22.38 46.87
N VAL A 12 -15.30 21.10 47.08
CA VAL A 12 -16.22 19.94 47.04
C VAL A 12 -17.30 20.08 48.13
N ASP A 13 -18.56 19.76 47.81
CA ASP A 13 -19.43 19.03 48.74
C ASP A 13 -20.45 18.14 48.03
N THR A 14 -20.71 17.04 48.71
CA THR A 14 -21.52 15.85 48.52
C THR A 14 -23.03 16.11 48.50
N ASN A 15 -23.74 15.36 47.64
CA ASN A 15 -24.93 14.57 47.97
C ASN A 15 -25.71 14.22 46.69
N GLY A 16 -25.86 12.92 46.44
CA GLY A 16 -26.74 12.43 45.40
C GLY A 16 -28.20 12.64 45.78
N HIS A 17 -29.04 12.91 44.78
CA HIS A 17 -30.32 12.25 44.52
C HIS A 17 -30.88 12.82 43.20
N PHE A 18 -31.24 11.91 42.29
CA PHE A 18 -31.94 12.21 41.04
C PHE A 18 -33.33 12.79 41.32
N PRO A 19 -33.81 13.72 40.48
CA PRO A 19 -35.24 13.80 40.20
C PRO A 19 -35.56 13.61 38.72
N ALA A 20 -36.65 12.88 38.51
CA ALA A 20 -37.30 12.57 37.25
C ALA A 20 -37.65 13.83 36.44
N LEU A 21 -37.39 13.78 35.13
CA LEU A 21 -37.74 14.85 34.20
C LEU A 21 -39.18 14.66 33.70
N VAL A 22 -40.04 15.58 34.12
CA VAL A 22 -41.37 15.83 33.58
C VAL A 22 -41.23 16.53 32.23
N THR A 23 -41.87 15.99 31.21
CA THR A 23 -42.04 16.59 29.88
C THR A 23 -42.98 17.80 29.92
N ARG A 24 -42.57 18.96 29.38
CA ARG A 24 -43.41 19.82 28.50
C ARG A 24 -42.68 21.06 27.98
N ASN A 25 -43.08 21.42 26.76
CA ASN A 25 -43.10 22.73 26.10
C ASN A 25 -41.89 23.18 25.26
N SER A 26 -42.02 22.89 23.96
CA SER A 26 -42.01 23.83 22.84
C SER A 26 -41.56 25.28 23.09
N SER A 27 -40.50 25.68 22.40
CA SER A 27 -40.26 27.06 21.96
C SER A 27 -39.62 27.05 20.57
N THR A 28 -40.42 27.45 19.58
CA THR A 28 -40.03 27.80 18.22
C THR A 28 -39.27 29.13 18.25
N PHE A 29 -38.07 29.18 17.69
CA PHE A 29 -37.36 30.43 17.39
C PHE A 29 -37.67 30.87 15.96
N ASP A 30 -38.27 32.05 15.85
CA ASP A 30 -38.66 32.75 14.62
C ASP A 30 -37.50 33.68 14.20
N PHE A 31 -36.94 33.48 13.00
CA PHE A 31 -36.00 34.43 12.40
C PHE A 31 -36.65 35.04 11.16
N ARG A 32 -37.20 36.24 11.33
CA ARG A 32 -37.62 37.13 10.24
C ARG A 32 -36.39 37.83 9.65
N ALA A 33 -36.06 37.53 8.39
CA ALA A 33 -35.26 38.42 7.55
C ALA A 33 -36.17 39.04 6.47
N ARG A 34 -36.26 40.37 6.47
CA ARG A 34 -36.84 41.17 5.40
C ARG A 34 -35.77 41.42 4.34
N PHE A 35 -36.05 41.16 3.07
CA PHE A 35 -35.39 41.85 1.96
C PHE A 35 -36.43 42.21 0.89
N SER A 36 -36.37 43.46 0.45
CA SER A 36 -37.23 44.07 -0.56
C SER A 36 -36.82 43.65 -1.97
N ALA A 37 -37.82 43.44 -2.82
CA ALA A 37 -37.66 43.20 -4.24
C ALA A 37 -37.16 44.46 -4.96
N THR A 38 -36.19 44.29 -5.87
CA THR A 38 -36.04 45.07 -7.10
C THR A 38 -35.56 44.13 -8.21
N GLU A 39 -36.11 44.35 -9.39
CA GLU A 39 -36.16 43.48 -10.57
C GLU A 39 -34.81 43.28 -11.30
N ASP A 40 -34.82 42.24 -12.15
CA ASP A 40 -33.97 41.99 -13.32
C ASP A 40 -32.49 41.57 -13.12
N ASN A 41 -32.24 40.26 -13.11
CA ASN A 41 -31.49 39.59 -14.18
C ASN A 41 -31.39 38.06 -13.96
N PHE A 42 -31.61 37.31 -15.05
CA PHE A 42 -31.55 35.86 -15.12
C PHE A 42 -30.15 35.31 -14.82
N ILE A 43 -30.02 34.45 -13.80
CA ILE A 43 -28.94 33.47 -13.68
C ILE A 43 -29.58 32.11 -13.35
N SER A 44 -29.40 31.14 -14.26
CA SER A 44 -29.73 29.74 -14.03
C SER A 44 -28.84 29.17 -12.92
N VAL A 45 -29.45 28.79 -11.80
CA VAL A 45 -28.83 27.94 -10.79
C VAL A 45 -29.46 26.55 -10.87
N VAL A 46 -28.62 25.56 -11.17
CA VAL A 46 -28.95 24.14 -11.18
C VAL A 46 -29.06 23.65 -9.73
N PHE A 47 -30.23 23.11 -9.36
CA PHE A 47 -30.42 22.42 -8.09
C PHE A 47 -29.90 20.97 -8.20
N PHE A 48 -28.93 20.61 -7.36
CA PHE A 48 -28.60 19.21 -7.05
C PHE A 48 -29.48 18.73 -5.89
N LEU A 49 -30.32 17.72 -6.14
CA LEU A 49 -31.08 17.00 -5.12
C LEU A 49 -30.20 15.87 -4.57
N PHE A 50 -29.78 16.00 -3.31
CA PHE A 50 -29.25 14.91 -2.50
C PHE A 50 -30.41 14.11 -1.91
N VAL A 51 -30.55 12.84 -2.27
CA VAL A 51 -31.37 11.87 -1.54
C VAL A 51 -30.44 10.98 -0.74
N GLY A 52 -30.31 11.27 0.55
CA GLY A 52 -29.66 10.40 1.53
C GLY A 52 -30.65 9.37 2.05
N ASN A 53 -30.38 8.09 1.82
CA ASN A 53 -31.10 6.98 2.42
C ASN A 53 -30.56 6.69 3.83
N CYS A 54 -31.34 7.05 4.85
CA CYS A 54 -31.26 6.44 6.17
C CYS A 54 -32.42 5.44 6.31
N VAL A 55 -32.10 4.14 6.39
CA VAL A 55 -33.08 3.10 6.74
C VAL A 55 -32.75 2.62 8.15
N CYS A 56 -33.48 3.15 9.14
CA CYS A 56 -33.70 2.49 10.42
C CYS A 56 -35.04 1.76 10.32
N GLY A 57 -35.01 0.44 10.51
CA GLY A 57 -36.20 -0.39 10.57
C GLY A 57 -36.89 -0.30 11.91
N ILE A 58 -38.18 0.07 11.90
CA ILE A 58 -39.16 -0.30 12.93
C ILE A 58 -40.45 -0.70 12.21
N SER A 59 -41.10 -1.70 12.78
CA SER A 59 -42.17 -2.55 12.33
C SER A 59 -43.56 -1.92 12.21
N SER A 60 -44.36 -2.58 11.35
CA SER A 60 -45.81 -2.84 11.45
C SER A 60 -46.84 -1.81 10.97
N LEU A 61 -47.74 -2.35 10.12
CA LEU A 61 -49.16 -2.00 9.91
C LEU A 61 -49.51 -0.64 9.28
N CYS A 62 -49.82 -0.65 7.97
CA CYS A 62 -51.14 -0.23 7.49
C CYS A 62 -51.33 -0.53 5.99
N ASN A 63 -52.38 -1.32 5.71
CA ASN A 63 -52.94 -1.56 4.37
C ASN A 63 -53.77 -0.35 3.97
N ILE A 64 -53.42 0.37 2.89
CA ILE A 64 -54.39 1.16 2.11
C ILE A 64 -54.04 1.07 0.62
N ASN A 65 -55.00 0.54 -0.14
CA ASN A 65 -55.08 0.53 -1.60
C ASN A 65 -55.00 1.93 -2.20
N SER A 66 -54.21 2.13 -3.25
CA SER A 66 -54.57 2.99 -4.38
C SER A 66 -53.70 2.69 -5.59
N THR A 67 -54.37 2.26 -6.66
CA THR A 67 -53.86 2.04 -8.02
C THR A 67 -53.32 3.33 -8.63
N CYS A 68 -52.08 3.31 -9.12
CA CYS A 68 -51.55 4.36 -9.99
C CYS A 68 -51.03 3.75 -11.29
N THR A 69 -51.69 4.12 -12.39
CA THR A 69 -51.40 3.69 -13.76
C THR A 69 -50.20 4.48 -14.30
N ILE A 70 -49.08 3.82 -14.59
CA ILE A 70 -47.93 4.45 -15.24
C ILE A 70 -48.16 4.43 -16.76
N LYS A 71 -48.32 5.62 -17.35
CA LYS A 71 -48.16 5.85 -18.79
C LYS A 71 -46.67 5.82 -19.13
N THR A 72 -46.24 4.81 -19.88
CA THR A 72 -44.95 4.77 -20.56
C THR A 72 -44.91 5.82 -21.68
N LEU A 73 -44.00 6.78 -21.57
CA LEU A 73 -43.56 7.61 -22.70
C LEU A 73 -42.42 6.88 -23.41
N SER A 74 -42.71 6.45 -24.64
CA SER A 74 -41.77 5.93 -25.62
C SER A 74 -41.01 7.08 -26.28
N LEU A 75 -39.68 7.04 -26.20
CA LEU A 75 -38.76 7.87 -26.98
C LEU A 75 -38.18 7.04 -28.11
N GLU A 76 -38.62 7.33 -29.34
CA GLU A 76 -38.08 6.79 -30.59
C GLU A 76 -36.79 7.54 -30.95
N LEU A 77 -35.74 6.79 -31.31
CA LEU A 77 -34.57 7.31 -32.02
C LEU A 77 -34.43 6.56 -33.36
N PRO A 78 -34.20 7.26 -34.49
CA PRO A 78 -34.17 6.62 -35.81
C PRO A 78 -32.78 6.08 -36.17
N VAL A 79 -32.79 4.87 -36.75
CA VAL A 79 -31.66 4.17 -37.34
C VAL A 79 -31.55 4.51 -38.84
N ARG A 80 -30.34 4.86 -39.31
CA ARG A 80 -29.86 4.72 -40.71
C ARG A 80 -28.37 4.38 -40.67
N SER A 81 -27.96 3.12 -40.85
CA SER A 81 -27.57 2.45 -42.12
C SER A 81 -26.32 3.01 -42.80
N ILE A 82 -25.17 2.34 -42.63
CA ILE A 82 -24.09 2.22 -43.64
C ILE A 82 -23.52 0.78 -43.56
N ALA A 83 -23.46 0.12 -44.71
CA ALA A 83 -22.88 -1.20 -44.96
C ALA A 83 -21.73 -1.09 -45.99
N TYR A 84 -21.04 -2.22 -46.25
CA TYR A 84 -19.82 -2.49 -47.06
C TYR A 84 -18.56 -2.63 -46.18
N LEU A 85 -17.73 -3.69 -46.22
CA LEU A 85 -17.45 -4.72 -47.25
C LEU A 85 -16.78 -5.95 -46.59
N GLN A 86 -17.04 -7.16 -47.10
CA GLN A 86 -16.22 -8.36 -46.85
C GLN A 86 -16.01 -9.16 -48.15
N ALA A 87 -14.87 -9.86 -48.15
CA ALA A 87 -14.49 -11.05 -48.94
C ALA A 87 -13.74 -10.87 -50.27
N LEU A 88 -12.56 -11.52 -50.36
CA LEU A 88 -12.29 -12.62 -51.29
C LEU A 88 -11.01 -13.40 -50.91
N SER A 89 -11.03 -14.71 -51.15
CA SER A 89 -10.02 -15.71 -50.81
C SER A 89 -9.39 -16.39 -52.04
N THR A 90 -8.19 -16.95 -51.85
CA THR A 90 -7.58 -18.18 -52.45
C THR A 90 -7.33 -18.32 -53.98
N ALA A 91 -6.09 -18.64 -54.39
CA ALA A 91 -5.67 -19.97 -54.90
C ALA A 91 -4.32 -19.99 -55.70
N THR A 92 -3.39 -20.84 -55.21
CA THR A 92 -2.38 -21.77 -55.80
C THR A 92 -1.82 -21.77 -57.25
N SER A 93 -0.46 -21.84 -57.31
CA SER A 93 0.48 -22.75 -58.01
C SER A 93 0.61 -22.89 -59.56
N LEU A 94 1.87 -22.88 -60.06
CA LEU A 94 2.52 -23.78 -61.08
C LEU A 94 3.83 -23.10 -61.59
N LEU A 95 5.06 -23.59 -61.27
CA LEU A 95 5.92 -24.56 -62.01
C LEU A 95 6.59 -24.05 -63.32
N ARG A 96 7.93 -23.85 -63.30
CA ARG A 96 8.97 -24.55 -64.14
C ARG A 96 10.22 -23.72 -64.52
N SER A 97 11.36 -24.42 -64.40
CA SER A 97 12.60 -24.45 -65.23
C SER A 97 13.68 -23.34 -65.20
N ALA A 98 14.85 -23.78 -64.69
CA ALA A 98 16.28 -23.46 -64.93
C ALA A 98 16.69 -22.94 -66.35
N PRO A 99 17.90 -22.34 -66.60
CA PRO A 99 19.21 -22.80 -66.10
C PRO A 99 20.31 -21.76 -65.72
N ARG A 100 21.39 -22.34 -65.19
CA ARG A 100 22.66 -21.80 -64.64
C ARG A 100 23.42 -20.78 -65.49
N ARG A 101 24.10 -19.83 -64.83
CA ARG A 101 25.53 -19.50 -65.05
C ARG A 101 26.13 -18.71 -63.86
N LEU A 102 27.43 -18.89 -63.68
CA LEU A 102 28.31 -18.45 -62.58
C LEU A 102 28.53 -16.93 -62.51
N ALA A 103 28.68 -16.36 -61.30
CA ALA A 103 29.88 -15.63 -60.86
C ALA A 103 29.69 -14.91 -59.49
N ALA A 104 30.69 -15.11 -58.62
CA ALA A 104 31.31 -14.19 -57.66
C ALA A 104 30.48 -13.27 -56.71
N ALA A 105 30.64 -13.57 -55.42
CA ALA A 105 30.97 -12.65 -54.32
C ALA A 105 30.14 -11.37 -54.08
N SER A 106 29.30 -11.41 -53.05
CA SER A 106 29.30 -10.40 -51.96
C SER A 106 28.46 -10.91 -50.79
N ARG A 107 29.04 -10.96 -49.59
CA ARG A 107 28.31 -11.23 -48.33
C ARG A 107 27.43 -10.03 -48.02
N LEU A 108 26.12 -10.20 -48.18
CA LEU A 108 25.10 -9.35 -47.55
C LEU A 108 24.33 -10.26 -46.59
N SER A 109 24.52 -10.04 -45.29
CA SER A 109 23.70 -10.67 -44.26
C SER A 109 22.29 -10.08 -44.37
N SER A 110 21.38 -10.83 -44.96
CA SER A 110 19.95 -10.58 -44.79
C SER A 110 19.62 -10.77 -43.32
N ARG A 111 19.44 -9.65 -42.59
CA ARG A 111 18.83 -9.63 -41.27
C ARG A 111 17.45 -10.28 -41.38
N ARG A 112 17.36 -11.55 -40.98
CA ARG A 112 16.10 -12.17 -40.62
C ARG A 112 15.58 -11.38 -39.43
N TRP A 113 14.45 -10.72 -39.62
CA TRP A 113 13.61 -10.25 -38.54
C TRP A 113 13.31 -11.47 -37.67
N ILE A 114 13.94 -11.53 -36.50
CA ILE A 114 13.57 -12.48 -35.45
C ILE A 114 12.24 -11.96 -34.94
N SER A 115 11.18 -12.68 -35.30
CA SER A 115 9.86 -12.53 -34.69
C SER A 115 10.03 -12.65 -33.18
N SER A 116 9.45 -11.72 -32.42
CA SER A 116 9.43 -11.77 -30.96
C SER A 116 9.08 -13.18 -30.50
N GLU A 117 9.99 -13.83 -29.78
CA GLU A 117 9.66 -15.05 -29.04
C GLU A 117 8.56 -14.67 -28.05
N THR A 118 7.34 -15.10 -28.36
CA THR A 118 6.22 -15.04 -27.42
C THR A 118 6.63 -15.85 -26.19
N MET A 119 6.84 -15.15 -25.08
CA MET A 119 7.04 -15.74 -23.74
C MET A 119 6.12 -16.94 -23.57
N THR A 120 6.70 -18.13 -23.40
CA THR A 120 5.93 -19.34 -23.12
C THR A 120 5.41 -19.26 -21.70
N LYS A 121 4.10 -19.01 -21.56
CA LYS A 121 3.36 -19.07 -20.30
C LYS A 121 3.63 -20.40 -19.60
N LEU A 122 3.76 -20.35 -18.27
CA LEU A 122 3.97 -21.54 -17.46
C LEU A 122 2.72 -22.42 -17.51
N ASP A 123 2.84 -23.67 -17.98
CA ASP A 123 1.72 -24.62 -17.96
C ASP A 123 1.43 -25.10 -16.52
N THR A 124 0.28 -24.70 -16.01
CA THR A 124 -0.20 -24.99 -14.65
C THR A 124 -1.14 -26.20 -14.59
N THR A 125 -1.39 -26.89 -15.71
CA THR A 125 -2.37 -27.98 -15.81
C THR A 125 -2.12 -29.08 -14.78
N SER A 126 -0.88 -29.56 -14.66
CA SER A 126 -0.52 -30.62 -13.70
C SER A 126 -0.73 -30.18 -12.23
N ARG A 127 -0.38 -28.92 -11.91
CA ARG A 127 -0.55 -28.36 -10.56
C ARG A 127 -2.04 -28.28 -10.18
N LEU A 128 -2.88 -27.79 -11.10
CA LEU A 128 -4.33 -27.72 -10.91
C LEU A 128 -4.98 -29.10 -10.80
N THR A 129 -4.56 -30.08 -11.59
CA THR A 129 -5.06 -31.47 -11.49
C THR A 129 -4.79 -32.06 -10.11
N ARG A 130 -3.57 -31.89 -9.58
CA ARG A 130 -3.21 -32.38 -8.24
C ARG A 130 -4.00 -31.66 -7.15
N LEU A 131 -4.11 -30.33 -7.22
CA LEU A 131 -4.89 -29.55 -6.26
C LEU A 131 -6.36 -30.01 -6.22
N ARG A 132 -6.98 -30.20 -7.39
CA ARG A 132 -8.37 -30.68 -7.50
C ARG A 132 -8.57 -32.09 -6.95
N GLY A 133 -7.53 -32.95 -6.98
CA GLY A 133 -7.53 -34.25 -6.30
C GLY A 133 -7.68 -34.09 -4.79
N LEU A 134 -6.79 -33.29 -4.17
CA LEU A 134 -6.81 -32.99 -2.73
C LEU A 134 -8.11 -32.30 -2.30
N MET A 135 -8.64 -31.39 -3.11
CA MET A 135 -9.92 -30.73 -2.87
C MET A 135 -11.06 -31.76 -2.73
N LYS A 136 -11.13 -32.75 -3.62
CA LYS A 136 -12.15 -33.82 -3.56
C LYS A 136 -12.01 -34.67 -2.29
N GLU A 137 -10.77 -35.01 -1.90
CA GLU A 137 -10.49 -35.77 -0.67
C GLU A 137 -10.95 -35.03 0.59
N ARG A 138 -10.91 -33.69 0.58
CA ARG A 138 -11.32 -32.83 1.70
C ARG A 138 -12.77 -32.33 1.60
N ASN A 139 -13.56 -32.81 0.64
CA ASN A 139 -14.92 -32.33 0.37
C ASN A 139 -15.01 -30.80 0.15
N VAL A 140 -14.00 -30.25 -0.51
CA VAL A 140 -13.90 -28.83 -0.89
C VAL A 140 -14.13 -28.72 -2.39
N HIS A 141 -15.00 -27.78 -2.81
CA HIS A 141 -15.38 -27.62 -4.21
C HIS A 141 -14.76 -26.37 -4.85
N ILE A 142 -14.50 -25.35 -4.02
CA ILE A 142 -13.81 -24.12 -4.38
C ILE A 142 -12.69 -23.91 -3.37
N TYR A 143 -11.46 -23.66 -3.79
CA TYR A 143 -10.32 -23.40 -2.91
C TYR A 143 -9.73 -22.03 -3.20
N ILE A 144 -9.58 -21.22 -2.14
CA ILE A 144 -9.08 -19.85 -2.21
C ILE A 144 -7.61 -19.83 -1.81
N VAL A 145 -6.79 -19.19 -2.65
CA VAL A 145 -5.34 -19.02 -2.47
C VAL A 145 -5.02 -17.53 -2.57
N PRO A 146 -5.05 -16.79 -1.43
CA PRO A 146 -4.68 -15.38 -1.38
C PRO A 146 -3.17 -15.19 -1.60
N SER A 147 -2.71 -13.92 -1.69
CA SER A 147 -1.28 -13.61 -1.81
C SER A 147 -0.59 -13.55 -0.45
N GLU A 148 -1.35 -13.18 0.57
CA GLU A 148 -0.90 -12.90 1.92
C GLU A 148 -0.35 -14.15 2.63
N ASP A 149 0.56 -13.93 3.58
CA ASP A 149 1.05 -14.95 4.51
C ASP A 149 0.22 -14.97 5.81
N SER A 150 0.63 -15.78 6.78
CA SER A 150 -0.04 -15.91 8.08
C SER A 150 0.03 -14.66 8.99
N HIS A 151 0.69 -13.60 8.50
CA HIS A 151 0.93 -12.33 9.18
C HIS A 151 0.37 -11.13 8.39
N SER A 152 -0.38 -11.38 7.31
CA SER A 152 -0.90 -10.34 6.41
C SER A 152 0.19 -9.42 5.84
N SER A 153 1.38 -9.97 5.57
CA SER A 153 2.50 -9.24 4.96
C SER A 153 2.17 -8.85 3.51
N GLU A 154 2.59 -7.64 3.11
CA GLU A 154 2.42 -7.17 1.72
C GLU A 154 3.43 -7.84 0.77
N TYR A 155 4.69 -7.88 1.18
CA TYR A 155 5.71 -8.72 0.57
C TYR A 155 5.77 -10.03 1.37
N ILE A 156 6.00 -11.13 0.67
CA ILE A 156 6.02 -12.47 1.24
C ILE A 156 7.38 -13.11 1.02
N ALA A 157 7.74 -14.05 1.89
CA ALA A 157 8.86 -14.94 1.62
C ALA A 157 8.49 -15.94 0.50
N ASP A 158 9.50 -16.45 -0.20
CA ASP A 158 9.30 -17.40 -1.31
C ASP A 158 8.51 -18.66 -0.89
N CYS A 159 8.67 -19.11 0.36
CA CYS A 159 7.93 -20.25 0.91
C CYS A 159 6.42 -20.02 1.02
N ASP A 160 5.98 -18.75 1.03
CA ASP A 160 4.58 -18.37 1.14
C ASP A 160 3.99 -17.90 -0.22
N ALA A 161 4.78 -17.91 -1.31
CA ALA A 161 4.39 -17.55 -2.67
C ALA A 161 3.46 -18.58 -3.38
N ARG A 162 2.48 -19.11 -2.63
CA ARG A 162 1.55 -20.16 -3.05
C ARG A 162 0.73 -19.79 -4.27
N ARG A 163 0.22 -18.55 -4.33
CA ARG A 163 -0.52 -18.04 -5.49
C ARG A 163 0.36 -17.99 -6.73
N ALA A 164 1.60 -17.53 -6.60
CA ALA A 164 2.55 -17.52 -7.72
C ALA A 164 2.87 -18.95 -8.17
N TYR A 165 3.09 -19.88 -7.25
CA TYR A 165 3.30 -21.28 -7.58
C TYR A 165 2.09 -21.90 -8.30
N ILE A 166 0.87 -21.74 -7.79
CA ILE A 166 -0.28 -22.43 -8.39
C ILE A 166 -0.68 -21.83 -9.76
N SER A 167 -0.49 -20.52 -9.97
CA SER A 167 -0.99 -19.79 -11.15
C SER A 167 0.08 -19.34 -12.16
N GLY A 168 1.35 -19.28 -11.76
CA GLY A 168 2.42 -18.65 -12.54
C GLY A 168 2.45 -17.12 -12.47
N PHE A 169 1.47 -16.46 -11.84
CA PHE A 169 1.43 -15.01 -11.71
C PHE A 169 2.25 -14.49 -10.53
N THR A 170 3.22 -13.62 -10.80
CA THR A 170 4.22 -13.15 -9.82
C THR A 170 4.00 -11.74 -9.28
N GLY A 171 2.93 -11.03 -9.69
CA GLY A 171 2.64 -9.68 -9.15
C GLY A 171 2.41 -9.69 -7.63
N SER A 172 2.61 -8.55 -6.95
CA SER A 172 2.53 -8.56 -5.47
C SER A 172 1.11 -8.73 -4.91
N ALA A 173 0.07 -8.39 -5.69
CA ALA A 173 -1.31 -8.46 -5.24
C ALA A 173 -2.17 -9.36 -6.14
N GLY A 174 -2.97 -10.22 -5.52
CA GLY A 174 -4.01 -10.99 -6.20
C GLY A 174 -4.58 -12.13 -5.36
N CYS A 175 -5.64 -12.75 -5.84
CA CYS A 175 -6.25 -13.91 -5.21
C CYS A 175 -6.59 -14.94 -6.28
N ALA A 176 -6.04 -16.14 -6.15
CA ALA A 176 -6.37 -17.28 -7.00
C ALA A 176 -7.54 -18.05 -6.38
N VAL A 177 -8.53 -18.39 -7.19
CA VAL A 177 -9.69 -19.18 -6.79
C VAL A 177 -9.82 -20.35 -7.75
N VAL A 178 -9.73 -21.58 -7.23
CA VAL A 178 -9.74 -22.81 -8.02
C VAL A 178 -11.02 -23.58 -7.73
N THR A 179 -11.80 -23.92 -8.77
CA THR A 179 -12.92 -24.85 -8.66
C THR A 179 -12.52 -26.23 -9.19
N LEU A 180 -13.41 -27.22 -9.08
CA LEU A 180 -13.18 -28.56 -9.62
C LEU A 180 -13.01 -28.59 -11.17
N ASP A 181 -13.44 -27.54 -11.87
CA ASP A 181 -13.53 -27.46 -13.33
C ASP A 181 -12.97 -26.17 -13.95
N SER A 182 -12.75 -25.10 -13.16
CA SER A 182 -12.25 -23.80 -13.61
C SER A 182 -11.24 -23.21 -12.62
N ALA A 183 -10.57 -22.11 -13.00
CA ALA A 183 -9.72 -21.33 -12.13
C ALA A 183 -9.78 -19.85 -12.53
N ALA A 184 -9.76 -18.95 -11.54
CA ALA A 184 -9.75 -17.51 -11.74
C ALA A 184 -8.67 -16.84 -10.89
N LEU A 185 -8.05 -15.80 -11.43
CA LEU A 185 -7.12 -14.93 -10.71
C LEU A 185 -7.69 -13.51 -10.69
N ALA A 186 -7.95 -12.98 -9.50
CA ALA A 186 -8.27 -11.57 -9.32
C ALA A 186 -7.00 -10.76 -9.00
N THR A 187 -6.82 -9.61 -9.66
CA THR A 187 -5.76 -8.64 -9.34
C THR A 187 -6.21 -7.23 -9.70
N ASP A 188 -5.50 -6.20 -9.24
CA ASP A 188 -5.82 -4.79 -9.49
C ASP A 188 -5.09 -4.21 -10.72
N GLY A 189 -5.41 -2.95 -11.03
CA GLY A 189 -4.96 -2.26 -12.25
C GLY A 189 -3.45 -2.21 -12.47
N ARG A 190 -2.65 -2.35 -11.41
CA ARG A 190 -1.18 -2.38 -11.50
C ARG A 190 -0.68 -3.60 -12.29
N TYR A 191 -1.44 -4.69 -12.29
CA TYR A 191 -0.97 -6.00 -12.74
C TYR A 191 -1.76 -6.61 -13.91
N PHE A 192 -2.68 -5.86 -14.54
CA PHE A 192 -3.49 -6.41 -15.64
C PHE A 192 -2.65 -6.93 -16.82
N ASN A 193 -1.63 -6.17 -17.22
CA ASN A 193 -0.76 -6.53 -18.34
C ASN A 193 0.13 -7.72 -17.96
N GLN A 194 0.73 -7.71 -16.77
CA GLN A 194 1.54 -8.81 -16.25
C GLN A 194 0.73 -10.11 -16.10
N ALA A 195 -0.47 -10.05 -15.53
CA ALA A 195 -1.32 -11.24 -15.40
C ALA A 195 -1.72 -11.80 -16.77
N THR A 196 -1.99 -10.94 -17.75
CA THR A 196 -2.31 -11.36 -19.12
C THR A 196 -1.14 -12.08 -19.80
N SER A 197 0.10 -11.65 -19.54
CA SER A 197 1.30 -12.26 -20.12
C SER A 197 1.73 -13.55 -19.40
N GLN A 198 1.49 -13.66 -18.09
CA GLN A 198 1.96 -14.80 -17.27
C GLN A 198 0.97 -15.96 -17.16
N LEU A 199 -0.34 -15.70 -17.12
CA LEU A 199 -1.35 -16.74 -16.93
C LEU A 199 -1.56 -17.59 -18.19
N ASP A 200 -1.52 -18.92 -18.06
CA ASP A 200 -1.86 -19.86 -19.13
C ASP A 200 -3.38 -19.90 -19.43
N SER A 201 -3.81 -20.80 -20.33
CA SER A 201 -5.22 -20.92 -20.73
C SER A 201 -6.14 -21.54 -19.68
N ASN A 202 -5.62 -22.02 -18.54
CA ASN A 202 -6.44 -22.58 -17.47
C ASN A 202 -7.10 -21.50 -16.60
N TRP A 203 -6.61 -20.26 -16.68
CA TRP A 203 -7.01 -19.16 -15.79
C TRP A 203 -7.88 -18.11 -16.47
N THR A 204 -8.91 -17.68 -15.75
CA THR A 204 -9.69 -16.47 -16.08
C THR A 204 -9.19 -15.28 -15.25
N LEU A 205 -8.77 -14.20 -15.90
CA LEU A 205 -8.33 -12.98 -15.22
C LEU A 205 -9.52 -12.08 -14.84
N LEU A 206 -9.72 -11.86 -13.54
CA LEU A 206 -10.70 -10.92 -12.98
C LEU A 206 -10.02 -9.57 -12.71
N LYS A 207 -10.17 -8.62 -13.64
CA LYS A 207 -9.59 -7.27 -13.57
C LYS A 207 -10.33 -6.38 -12.56
N GLN A 208 -9.93 -6.43 -11.29
CA GLN A 208 -10.61 -5.76 -10.18
C GLN A 208 -10.68 -4.24 -10.37
N GLY A 209 -11.83 -3.64 -10.01
CA GLY A 209 -12.07 -2.20 -10.10
C GLY A 209 -12.63 -1.74 -11.45
N LEU A 210 -12.72 -2.62 -12.44
CA LEU A 210 -13.51 -2.35 -13.65
C LEU A 210 -14.99 -2.59 -13.39
N GLN A 211 -15.83 -1.85 -14.12
CA GLN A 211 -17.28 -2.02 -14.06
C GLN A 211 -17.67 -3.45 -14.43
N ASP A 212 -18.65 -4.01 -13.72
CA ASP A 212 -19.23 -5.35 -13.93
C ASP A 212 -18.24 -6.53 -13.76
N VAL A 213 -17.04 -6.30 -13.21
CA VAL A 213 -16.12 -7.38 -12.83
C VAL A 213 -16.35 -7.74 -11.36
N PRO A 214 -16.69 -9.01 -11.04
CA PRO A 214 -16.93 -9.42 -9.65
C PRO A 214 -15.63 -9.39 -8.84
N THR A 215 -15.76 -9.14 -7.54
CA THR A 215 -14.63 -9.36 -6.62
C THR A 215 -14.29 -10.85 -6.52
N TRP A 216 -13.10 -11.22 -6.04
CA TRP A 216 -12.80 -12.64 -5.81
C TRP A 216 -13.76 -13.25 -4.79
N GLN A 217 -14.26 -12.47 -3.83
CA GLN A 217 -15.26 -12.90 -2.87
C GLN A 217 -16.61 -13.15 -3.54
N ASP A 218 -17.05 -12.25 -4.42
CA ASP A 218 -18.30 -12.40 -5.16
C ASP A 218 -18.23 -13.60 -6.10
N TRP A 219 -17.15 -13.71 -6.87
CA TRP A 219 -16.93 -14.84 -7.76
C TRP A 219 -16.89 -16.18 -7.00
N SER A 220 -16.18 -16.25 -5.87
CA SER A 220 -16.14 -17.46 -5.02
C SER A 220 -17.54 -17.84 -4.51
N ALA A 221 -18.33 -16.85 -4.10
CA ALA A 221 -19.69 -17.07 -3.63
C ALA A 221 -20.64 -17.53 -4.75
N GLU A 222 -20.54 -16.94 -5.94
CA GLU A 222 -21.31 -17.36 -7.13
C GLU A 222 -20.99 -18.82 -7.51
N GLN A 223 -19.69 -19.17 -7.54
CA GLN A 223 -19.24 -20.54 -7.84
C GLN A 223 -19.70 -21.56 -6.79
N SER A 224 -19.97 -21.11 -5.55
CA SER A 224 -20.43 -21.96 -4.45
C SER A 224 -21.90 -22.40 -4.54
N SER A 225 -22.67 -21.81 -5.45
CA SER A 225 -24.08 -22.15 -5.66
C SER A 225 -24.31 -23.66 -5.86
N GLY A 226 -25.47 -24.13 -5.39
CA GLY A 226 -25.82 -25.55 -5.42
C GLY A 226 -25.26 -26.36 -4.25
N GLY A 227 -25.03 -25.72 -3.10
CA GLY A 227 -24.63 -26.40 -1.86
C GLY A 227 -23.16 -26.82 -1.83
N LYS A 228 -22.28 -26.10 -2.52
CA LYS A 228 -20.84 -26.42 -2.55
C LYS A 228 -20.10 -25.79 -1.37
N ASN A 229 -19.05 -26.48 -0.92
CA ASN A 229 -18.13 -26.01 0.11
C ASN A 229 -17.00 -25.16 -0.48
N VAL A 230 -16.74 -24.01 0.14
CA VAL A 230 -15.60 -23.16 -0.16
C VAL A 230 -14.54 -23.35 0.91
N GLY A 231 -13.34 -23.78 0.55
CA GLY A 231 -12.22 -23.98 1.44
C GLY A 231 -11.18 -22.88 1.35
N VAL A 232 -10.57 -22.55 2.48
CA VAL A 232 -9.43 -21.63 2.56
C VAL A 232 -8.55 -22.02 3.74
N ASP A 233 -7.25 -21.80 3.63
CA ASP A 233 -6.36 -21.88 4.78
C ASP A 233 -6.70 -20.74 5.75
N PRO A 234 -7.14 -21.04 6.99
CA PRO A 234 -7.60 -20.01 7.91
C PRO A 234 -6.49 -19.09 8.40
N THR A 235 -5.21 -19.42 8.18
CA THR A 235 -4.11 -18.54 8.54
C THR A 235 -3.95 -17.36 7.57
N LEU A 236 -4.47 -17.46 6.34
CA LEU A 236 -4.18 -16.51 5.25
C LEU A 236 -5.26 -15.46 5.00
N ILE A 237 -6.37 -15.50 5.73
CA ILE A 237 -7.44 -14.48 5.64
C ILE A 237 -7.78 -13.95 7.03
N SER A 238 -8.21 -12.69 7.12
CA SER A 238 -8.64 -12.10 8.38
C SER A 238 -9.97 -12.69 8.88
N GLY A 239 -10.22 -12.59 10.19
CA GLY A 239 -11.50 -12.99 10.79
C GLY A 239 -12.71 -12.29 10.16
N SER A 240 -12.61 -10.99 9.94
CA SER A 240 -13.62 -10.16 9.26
C SER A 240 -13.85 -10.57 7.81
N THR A 241 -12.79 -10.91 7.06
CA THR A 241 -12.90 -11.43 5.69
C THR A 241 -13.63 -12.77 5.67
N ALA A 242 -13.26 -13.69 6.56
CA ALA A 242 -13.90 -15.00 6.67
C ALA A 242 -15.40 -14.87 6.97
N LYS A 243 -15.77 -14.00 7.93
CA LYS A 243 -17.17 -13.74 8.28
C LYS A 243 -17.98 -13.20 7.09
N ASN A 244 -17.48 -12.15 6.44
CA ASN A 244 -18.16 -11.54 5.30
C ASN A 244 -18.30 -12.52 4.12
N LEU A 245 -17.25 -13.33 3.86
CA LEU A 245 -17.26 -14.33 2.81
C LEU A 245 -18.26 -15.46 3.11
N ALA A 246 -18.30 -15.97 4.35
CA ALA A 246 -19.26 -16.99 4.77
C ALA A 246 -20.72 -16.52 4.57
N GLU A 247 -21.02 -15.25 4.88
CA GLU A 247 -22.34 -14.67 4.61
C GLU A 247 -22.66 -14.61 3.10
N LYS A 248 -21.69 -14.21 2.27
CA LYS A 248 -21.86 -14.18 0.80
C LYS A 248 -22.10 -15.58 0.23
N ILE A 249 -21.35 -16.59 0.69
CA ILE A 249 -21.51 -18.00 0.30
C ILE A 249 -22.93 -18.47 0.59
N ARG A 250 -23.41 -18.26 1.82
CA ARG A 250 -24.77 -18.65 2.22
C ARG A 250 -25.85 -17.95 1.39
N LYS A 251 -25.68 -16.65 1.12
CA LYS A 251 -26.64 -15.86 0.31
C LYS A 251 -26.73 -16.37 -1.14
N ASN A 252 -25.65 -16.92 -1.68
CA ASN A 252 -25.60 -17.51 -3.02
C ASN A 252 -25.97 -19.01 -3.06
N GLY A 253 -26.43 -19.58 -1.95
CA GLY A 253 -26.83 -20.99 -1.88
C GLY A 253 -25.66 -21.97 -1.82
N GLY A 254 -24.47 -21.53 -1.40
CA GLY A 254 -23.38 -22.40 -1.01
C GLY A 254 -23.59 -22.99 0.39
N ALA A 255 -22.86 -24.06 0.70
CA ALA A 255 -23.00 -24.78 1.96
C ALA A 255 -22.30 -24.04 3.11
N GLU A 256 -20.97 -23.95 3.08
CA GLU A 256 -20.20 -23.26 4.13
C GLU A 256 -18.81 -22.83 3.65
N LEU A 257 -18.18 -21.96 4.46
CA LEU A 257 -16.75 -21.65 4.40
C LEU A 257 -16.00 -22.61 5.34
N VAL A 258 -15.22 -23.52 4.77
CA VAL A 258 -14.48 -24.57 5.48
C VAL A 258 -13.06 -24.08 5.80
N PRO A 259 -12.65 -24.04 7.08
CA PRO A 259 -11.25 -23.84 7.44
C PRO A 259 -10.47 -25.12 7.09
N VAL A 260 -9.56 -25.05 6.13
CA VAL A 260 -8.77 -26.21 5.71
C VAL A 260 -7.43 -26.20 6.43
N ASP A 261 -7.28 -27.09 7.41
CA ASP A 261 -6.01 -27.28 8.12
C ASP A 261 -4.99 -27.99 7.21
N GLY A 262 -3.79 -27.40 7.15
CA GLY A 262 -2.73 -27.77 6.21
C GLY A 262 -3.01 -27.26 4.80
N ASN A 263 -2.18 -26.33 4.31
CA ASN A 263 -2.40 -25.69 3.02
C ASN A 263 -2.32 -26.71 1.87
N LEU A 264 -3.35 -26.77 1.02
CA LEU A 264 -3.38 -27.75 -0.08
C LEU A 264 -2.35 -27.44 -1.17
N VAL A 265 -1.97 -26.17 -1.35
CA VAL A 265 -0.91 -25.79 -2.29
C VAL A 265 0.44 -26.32 -1.81
N ASP A 266 0.71 -26.31 -0.51
CA ASP A 266 1.96 -26.83 0.05
C ASP A 266 2.11 -28.34 -0.24
N LEU A 267 1.01 -29.10 -0.21
CA LEU A 267 1.00 -30.52 -0.59
C LEU A 267 1.22 -30.75 -2.11
N VAL A 268 0.74 -29.84 -2.96
CA VAL A 268 1.04 -29.87 -4.40
C VAL A 268 2.49 -29.47 -4.65
N TRP A 269 2.99 -28.47 -3.95
CA TRP A 269 4.35 -27.98 -4.07
C TRP A 269 5.37 -29.03 -3.61
N GLY A 270 5.06 -29.76 -2.53
CA GLY A 270 5.91 -30.83 -2.01
C GLY A 270 7.30 -30.32 -1.64
N ASP A 271 8.31 -31.15 -1.91
CA ASP A 271 9.70 -30.87 -1.52
C ASP A 271 10.34 -29.71 -2.30
N GLU A 272 9.73 -29.25 -3.40
CA GLU A 272 10.18 -28.07 -4.16
C GLU A 272 9.81 -26.75 -3.46
N ARG A 273 8.99 -26.78 -2.40
CA ARG A 273 8.62 -25.59 -1.64
C ARG A 273 9.86 -25.06 -0.90
N PRO A 274 10.24 -23.79 -1.09
CA PRO A 274 11.36 -23.20 -0.36
C PRO A 274 11.17 -23.32 1.15
N SER A 275 12.26 -23.55 1.87
CA SER A 275 12.26 -23.51 3.33
C SER A 275 11.89 -22.12 3.83
N ARG A 276 11.24 -22.06 5.01
CA ARG A 276 11.01 -20.77 5.66
C ARG A 276 12.37 -20.10 5.96
N PRO A 277 12.55 -18.81 5.64
CA PRO A 277 13.73 -18.05 6.02
C PRO A 277 14.01 -18.15 7.52
N SER A 278 15.29 -18.22 7.87
CA SER A 278 15.78 -18.33 9.25
C SER A 278 16.91 -17.35 9.51
N GLU A 279 16.72 -16.10 9.09
CA GLU A 279 17.71 -15.06 9.24
C GLU A 279 17.88 -14.64 10.70
N GLN A 280 19.07 -14.16 11.06
CA GLN A 280 19.37 -13.73 12.42
C GLN A 280 18.59 -12.46 12.78
N VAL A 281 18.05 -12.45 14.00
CA VAL A 281 17.41 -11.27 14.58
C VAL A 281 18.47 -10.37 15.19
N ILE A 282 18.28 -9.06 15.05
CA ILE A 282 19.16 -8.04 15.62
C ILE A 282 18.37 -7.10 16.54
N ILE A 283 19.06 -6.52 17.51
CA ILE A 283 18.49 -5.51 18.42
C ILE A 283 18.50 -4.14 17.73
N GLN A 284 17.38 -3.43 17.85
CA GLN A 284 17.29 -2.00 17.56
C GLN A 284 17.53 -1.23 18.88
N PRO A 285 18.64 -0.51 19.03
CA PRO A 285 18.93 0.20 20.28
C PRO A 285 17.88 1.25 20.61
N ASP A 286 17.66 1.49 21.91
CA ASP A 286 16.66 2.46 22.40
C ASP A 286 16.96 3.89 21.88
N GLU A 287 18.23 4.22 21.61
CA GLU A 287 18.64 5.51 21.04
C GLU A 287 18.10 5.75 19.63
N LEU A 288 17.85 4.68 18.87
CA LEU A 288 17.26 4.73 17.53
C LEU A 288 15.74 4.45 17.57
N ALA A 289 15.29 3.57 18.47
CA ALA A 289 13.86 3.27 18.64
C ALA A 289 13.10 4.38 19.37
N GLY A 290 13.79 5.27 20.09
CA GLY A 290 13.25 6.39 20.86
C GLY A 290 12.48 6.00 22.12
N GLU A 291 12.15 4.73 22.30
CA GLU A 291 11.41 4.22 23.45
C GLU A 291 11.78 2.76 23.75
N SER A 292 11.92 2.44 25.04
CA SER A 292 12.24 1.09 25.51
C SER A 292 11.07 0.12 25.40
N VAL A 293 11.37 -1.17 25.29
CA VAL A 293 10.38 -2.26 25.24
C VAL A 293 9.44 -2.24 26.44
N LEU A 294 9.96 -2.02 27.65
CA LEU A 294 9.15 -1.96 28.87
C LEU A 294 8.12 -0.81 28.83
N ASN A 295 8.48 0.35 28.29
CA ASN A 295 7.56 1.47 28.17
C ASN A 295 6.48 1.19 27.12
N LYS A 296 6.85 0.61 25.97
CA LYS A 296 5.89 0.18 24.94
C LYS A 296 4.90 -0.86 25.48
N LEU A 297 5.38 -1.89 26.18
CA LEU A 297 4.52 -2.88 26.85
C LEU A 297 3.59 -2.24 27.90
N THR A 298 4.08 -1.25 28.64
CA THR A 298 3.27 -0.51 29.62
C THR A 298 2.12 0.22 28.94
N LYS A 299 2.37 0.91 27.82
CA LYS A 299 1.31 1.58 27.03
C LYS A 299 0.27 0.58 26.50
N VAL A 300 0.71 -0.57 25.98
CA VAL A 300 -0.22 -1.62 25.52
C VAL A 300 -1.08 -2.11 26.68
N ARG A 301 -0.51 -2.36 27.86
CA ARG A 301 -1.26 -2.79 29.06
C ARG A 301 -2.27 -1.75 29.54
N GLN A 302 -1.96 -0.45 29.44
CA GLN A 302 -2.90 0.61 29.75
C GLN A 302 -4.12 0.58 28.82
N GLU A 303 -3.93 0.29 27.54
CA GLU A 303 -5.05 0.11 26.60
C GLU A 303 -5.85 -1.17 26.88
N LEU A 304 -5.20 -2.26 27.29
CA LEU A 304 -5.90 -3.47 27.75
C LEU A 304 -6.79 -3.17 28.96
N GLU A 305 -6.28 -2.42 29.94
CA GLU A 305 -7.03 -2.03 31.13
C GLU A 305 -8.28 -1.21 30.78
N LYS A 306 -8.13 -0.18 29.92
CA LYS A 306 -9.24 0.66 29.43
C LYS A 306 -10.32 -0.15 28.72
N LYS A 307 -9.93 -1.19 27.98
CA LYS A 307 -10.83 -2.09 27.24
C LYS A 307 -11.32 -3.27 28.07
N HIS A 308 -10.87 -3.39 29.32
CA HIS A 308 -11.09 -4.56 30.17
C HIS A 308 -10.72 -5.88 29.49
N SER A 309 -9.69 -5.89 28.65
CA SER A 309 -9.32 -7.06 27.85
C SER A 309 -8.37 -8.01 28.61
N PRO A 310 -8.55 -9.33 28.50
CA PRO A 310 -7.62 -10.32 29.04
C PRO A 310 -6.27 -10.38 28.31
N GLY A 311 -6.17 -9.84 27.08
CA GLY A 311 -4.90 -9.81 26.36
C GLY A 311 -5.04 -9.38 24.89
N PHE A 312 -3.90 -9.00 24.31
CA PHE A 312 -3.76 -8.64 22.90
C PHE A 312 -2.78 -9.62 22.23
N LEU A 313 -3.23 -10.26 21.14
CA LEU A 313 -2.39 -11.13 20.34
C LEU A 313 -1.97 -10.40 19.06
N VAL A 314 -0.65 -10.33 18.87
CA VAL A 314 -0.01 -9.58 17.79
C VAL A 314 0.48 -10.57 16.76
N SER A 315 0.07 -10.35 15.51
CA SER A 315 0.43 -11.19 14.37
C SER A 315 1.15 -10.43 13.26
N MET A 316 1.07 -9.09 13.23
CA MET A 316 1.76 -8.28 12.24
C MET A 316 3.26 -8.21 12.58
N LEU A 317 4.14 -8.57 11.64
CA LEU A 317 5.58 -8.71 11.92
C LEU A 317 6.27 -7.38 12.25
N ASP A 318 5.84 -6.29 11.62
CA ASP A 318 6.33 -4.92 11.87
C ASP A 318 5.94 -4.44 13.27
N GLU A 319 4.75 -4.78 13.75
CA GLU A 319 4.31 -4.49 15.12
C GLU A 319 5.13 -5.26 16.16
N ILE A 320 5.47 -6.52 15.89
CA ILE A 320 6.30 -7.35 16.78
C ILE A 320 7.72 -6.81 16.84
N ALA A 321 8.31 -6.51 15.68
CA ALA A 321 9.64 -5.91 15.56
C ALA A 321 9.71 -4.56 16.32
N TRP A 322 8.69 -3.70 16.16
CA TRP A 322 8.61 -2.42 16.86
C TRP A 322 8.42 -2.58 18.37
N LEU A 323 7.54 -3.49 18.81
CA LEU A 323 7.20 -3.68 20.23
C LEU A 323 8.41 -4.12 21.05
N PHE A 324 9.22 -5.02 20.49
CA PHE A 324 10.37 -5.61 21.18
C PHE A 324 11.72 -5.00 20.84
N ASN A 325 11.75 -3.91 20.06
CA ASN A 325 12.99 -3.28 19.60
C ASN A 325 13.93 -4.31 18.93
N LEU A 326 13.36 -5.13 18.05
CA LEU A 326 14.06 -6.14 17.27
C LEU A 326 13.85 -5.90 15.78
N ARG A 327 14.76 -6.40 14.94
CA ARG A 327 14.67 -6.40 13.48
C ARG A 327 15.14 -7.74 12.94
N GLY A 328 14.70 -8.09 11.74
CA GLY A 328 15.09 -9.32 11.05
C GLY A 328 15.30 -9.08 9.56
N ASN A 329 15.32 -10.14 8.78
CA ASN A 329 15.41 -10.08 7.32
C ASN A 329 14.71 -11.29 6.66
N ASP A 330 13.68 -11.83 7.31
CA ASP A 330 12.97 -13.01 6.78
C ASP A 330 12.09 -12.68 5.56
N ILE A 331 11.61 -11.43 5.49
CA ILE A 331 10.81 -10.93 4.36
C ILE A 331 11.72 -10.02 3.54
N PRO A 332 11.90 -10.27 2.24
CA PRO A 332 12.68 -9.38 1.39
C PRO A 332 12.26 -7.92 1.58
N TYR A 333 13.27 -7.04 1.72
CA TYR A 333 13.14 -5.59 1.85
C TYR A 333 12.50 -5.06 3.15
N ASN A 334 11.86 -5.91 3.93
CA ASN A 334 11.18 -5.55 5.17
C ASN A 334 11.98 -6.13 6.34
N PRO A 335 12.57 -5.29 7.22
CA PRO A 335 13.48 -5.74 8.27
C PRO A 335 12.76 -6.37 9.47
N VAL A 336 11.95 -7.39 9.19
CA VAL A 336 11.07 -8.11 10.11
C VAL A 336 11.43 -9.59 10.13
N PHE A 337 10.88 -10.32 11.10
CA PHE A 337 11.13 -11.76 11.28
C PHE A 337 9.82 -12.47 11.63
N PHE A 338 9.67 -13.71 11.19
CA PHE A 338 8.50 -14.54 11.47
C PHE A 338 8.33 -14.74 12.98
N ALA A 339 7.26 -14.17 13.52
CA ALA A 339 6.94 -14.27 14.93
C ALA A 339 5.46 -14.01 15.20
N TYR A 340 5.00 -14.44 16.38
CA TYR A 340 3.78 -13.95 17.02
C TYR A 340 4.11 -13.39 18.39
N ALA A 341 3.19 -12.61 18.97
CA ALA A 341 3.34 -12.18 20.35
C ALA A 341 2.01 -12.18 21.10
N THR A 342 2.07 -12.37 22.41
CA THR A 342 0.93 -12.17 23.31
C THR A 342 1.31 -11.17 24.39
N VAL A 343 0.48 -10.16 24.62
CA VAL A 343 0.60 -9.25 25.76
C VAL A 343 -0.65 -9.39 26.63
N THR A 344 -0.46 -9.81 27.88
CA THR A 344 -1.52 -9.86 28.91
C THR A 344 -1.26 -8.76 29.94
N PRO A 345 -2.18 -8.52 30.90
CA PRO A 345 -1.95 -7.56 31.98
C PRO A 345 -0.63 -7.80 32.76
N ASP A 346 -0.16 -9.04 32.82
CA ASP A 346 0.93 -9.48 33.67
C ASP A 346 2.13 -10.11 32.92
N ALA A 347 1.95 -10.57 31.68
CA ALA A 347 2.98 -11.27 30.92
C ALA A 347 3.14 -10.73 29.50
N ALA A 348 4.30 -10.99 28.90
CA ALA A 348 4.56 -10.76 27.48
C ALA A 348 5.34 -11.97 26.95
N LYS A 349 4.92 -12.51 25.81
CA LYS A 349 5.58 -13.65 25.17
C LYS A 349 5.87 -13.34 23.71
N LEU A 350 7.03 -13.78 23.23
CA LEU A 350 7.43 -13.77 21.83
C LEU A 350 7.52 -15.22 21.33
N TYR A 351 6.75 -15.55 20.30
CA TYR A 351 6.75 -16.85 19.63
C TYR A 351 7.62 -16.72 18.38
N VAL A 352 8.80 -17.33 18.39
CA VAL A 352 9.81 -17.19 17.34
C VAL A 352 10.63 -18.47 17.23
N ASP A 353 11.26 -18.72 16.08
CA ASP A 353 12.29 -19.74 16.01
C ASP A 353 13.51 -19.29 16.83
N GLU A 354 13.79 -20.02 17.90
CA GLU A 354 14.90 -19.73 18.80
C GLU A 354 16.27 -19.76 18.11
N ALA A 355 16.42 -20.49 17.00
CA ALA A 355 17.67 -20.50 16.23
C ALA A 355 18.04 -19.11 15.65
N LYS A 356 17.07 -18.20 15.57
CA LYS A 356 17.27 -16.82 15.10
C LYS A 356 17.80 -15.87 16.16
N LEU A 357 17.83 -16.30 17.43
CA LEU A 357 18.19 -15.45 18.57
C LEU A 357 19.59 -15.79 19.09
N ASP A 358 20.51 -14.83 18.98
CA ASP A 358 21.80 -14.87 19.67
C ASP A 358 21.66 -14.59 21.18
N ASP A 359 22.75 -14.77 21.93
CA ASP A 359 22.78 -14.55 23.39
C ASP A 359 22.40 -13.11 23.78
N LYS A 360 22.70 -12.13 22.93
CA LYS A 360 22.35 -10.73 23.17
C LYS A 360 20.85 -10.51 23.06
N CYS A 361 20.22 -11.06 22.02
CA CYS A 361 18.76 -10.99 21.84
C CYS A 361 18.02 -11.68 22.99
N ARG A 362 18.50 -12.86 23.43
CA ARG A 362 17.95 -13.57 24.59
C ARG A 362 18.05 -12.76 25.86
N SER A 363 19.22 -12.14 26.09
CA SER A 363 19.46 -11.27 27.24
C SER A 363 18.55 -10.04 27.21
N HIS A 364 18.41 -9.39 26.04
CA HIS A 364 17.53 -8.24 25.80
C HIS A 364 16.07 -8.56 26.11
N LEU A 365 15.55 -9.67 25.60
CA LEU A 365 14.18 -10.11 25.86
C LEU A 365 13.96 -10.42 27.35
N THR A 366 14.90 -11.16 27.97
CA THR A 366 14.82 -11.52 29.40
C THR A 366 14.86 -10.27 30.28
N SER A 367 15.75 -9.30 30.02
CA SER A 367 15.82 -8.05 30.78
C SER A 367 14.57 -7.20 30.65
N ASN A 368 13.84 -7.33 29.53
CA ASN A 368 12.56 -6.67 29.28
C ASN A 368 11.34 -7.50 29.70
N LYS A 369 11.54 -8.63 30.41
CA LYS A 369 10.48 -9.52 30.92
C LYS A 369 9.60 -10.10 29.81
N VAL A 370 10.22 -10.53 28.71
CA VAL A 370 9.56 -11.19 27.59
C VAL A 370 9.98 -12.65 27.54
N ASP A 371 9.00 -13.55 27.68
CA ASP A 371 9.25 -14.99 27.58
C ASP A 371 9.37 -15.42 26.10
N ILE A 372 10.27 -16.34 25.82
CA ILE A 372 10.48 -16.89 24.47
C ILE A 372 9.72 -18.22 24.36
N LYS A 373 9.03 -18.42 23.24
CA LYS A 373 8.28 -19.63 22.89
C LYS A 373 8.58 -20.05 21.45
N PRO A 374 8.47 -21.36 21.11
CA PRO A 374 8.52 -21.80 19.72
C PRO A 374 7.43 -21.14 18.88
N TYR A 375 7.74 -20.78 17.64
CA TYR A 375 6.81 -20.11 16.70
C TYR A 375 5.46 -20.84 16.57
N GLU A 376 5.46 -22.16 16.39
CA GLU A 376 4.25 -22.97 16.17
C GLU A 376 3.36 -23.10 17.42
N ALA A 377 3.87 -22.77 18.62
CA ALA A 377 3.14 -22.93 19.87
C ALA A 377 2.00 -21.89 20.04
N ILE A 378 1.93 -20.87 19.18
CA ILE A 378 0.96 -19.76 19.31
C ILE A 378 -0.49 -20.23 19.36
N PHE A 379 -0.89 -21.17 18.51
CA PHE A 379 -2.30 -21.58 18.41
C PHE A 379 -2.73 -22.40 19.63
N ASP A 380 -1.87 -23.29 20.12
CA ASP A 380 -2.12 -24.07 21.34
C ASP A 380 -2.12 -23.17 22.59
N ASP A 381 -1.17 -22.23 22.69
CA ASP A 381 -1.13 -21.26 23.78
C ASP A 381 -2.35 -20.31 23.74
N ALA A 382 -2.83 -19.92 22.55
CA ALA A 382 -4.04 -19.10 22.41
C ALA A 382 -5.29 -19.85 22.88
N GLN A 383 -5.42 -21.14 22.56
CA GLN A 383 -6.50 -21.99 23.07
C GLN A 383 -6.42 -22.14 24.59
N ALA A 384 -5.22 -22.37 25.13
CA ALA A 384 -4.99 -22.48 26.57
C ALA A 384 -5.30 -21.16 27.31
N LEU A 385 -4.92 -20.01 26.73
CA LEU A 385 -5.25 -18.68 27.26
C LEU A 385 -6.77 -18.46 27.30
N HIS A 386 -7.49 -18.80 26.23
CA HIS A 386 -8.94 -18.71 26.19
C HIS A 386 -9.60 -19.61 27.25
N ALA A 387 -9.19 -20.88 27.35
CA ALA A 387 -9.72 -21.81 28.33
C ALA A 387 -9.47 -21.36 29.77
N ALA A 388 -8.24 -20.96 30.09
CA ALA A 388 -7.88 -20.47 31.42
C ALA A 388 -8.64 -19.19 31.79
N HIS A 389 -8.88 -18.30 30.83
CA HIS A 389 -9.71 -17.12 31.05
C HIS A 389 -11.16 -17.50 31.32
N ALA A 390 -11.74 -18.39 30.52
CA ALA A 390 -13.12 -18.86 30.70
C ALA A 390 -13.32 -19.59 32.04
N GLU A 391 -12.32 -20.32 32.55
CA GLU A 391 -12.34 -20.95 33.86
C GLU A 391 -12.31 -19.93 35.00
N LYS A 392 -11.39 -18.96 34.94
CA LYS A 392 -11.28 -17.89 35.96
C LYS A 392 -12.53 -17.00 36.02
N SER A 393 -13.15 -16.75 34.87
CA SER A 393 -14.42 -16.01 34.80
C SER A 393 -15.57 -16.77 35.50
N LYS A 394 -15.49 -18.10 35.62
CA LYS A 394 -16.49 -18.92 36.34
C LYS A 394 -16.19 -19.09 37.83
N SER A 395 -14.92 -19.03 38.24
CA SER A 395 -14.50 -19.18 39.65
C SER A 395 -14.78 -17.93 40.51
N GLY A 396 -15.21 -16.83 39.90
CA GLY A 396 -15.44 -15.56 40.61
C GLY A 396 -14.15 -14.76 40.86
N ASP A 397 -13.05 -15.15 40.23
CA ASP A 397 -11.80 -14.39 40.29
C ASP A 397 -11.98 -13.01 39.64
N LYS A 398 -11.26 -12.02 40.16
CA LYS A 398 -11.27 -10.67 39.60
C LYS A 398 -10.44 -10.64 38.30
N VAL A 399 -11.05 -11.09 37.20
CA VAL A 399 -10.46 -11.08 35.85
C VAL A 399 -11.08 -10.00 34.96
N PRO A 400 -10.39 -9.55 33.90
CA PRO A 400 -10.95 -8.63 32.91
C PRO A 400 -12.24 -9.22 32.29
N THR A 401 -13.28 -8.42 32.09
CA THR A 401 -14.60 -8.90 31.61
C THR A 401 -14.79 -8.77 30.10
N GLY A 402 -13.85 -8.17 29.41
CA GLY A 402 -13.88 -7.96 27.96
C GLY A 402 -13.32 -9.13 27.17
N ASN A 403 -13.29 -8.97 25.85
CA ASN A 403 -12.79 -9.98 24.92
C ASN A 403 -11.28 -9.85 24.67
N PHE A 404 -10.66 -10.93 24.22
CA PHE A 404 -9.29 -10.87 23.68
C PHE A 404 -9.27 -9.92 22.47
N LEU A 405 -8.17 -9.22 22.30
CA LEU A 405 -7.98 -8.31 21.17
C LEU A 405 -7.08 -8.97 20.13
N ILE A 406 -7.43 -8.78 18.86
CA ILE A 406 -6.53 -8.99 17.72
C ILE A 406 -6.64 -7.81 16.76
N SER A 407 -5.63 -7.60 15.92
CA SER A 407 -5.74 -6.67 14.79
C SER A 407 -6.90 -7.10 13.87
N ASN A 408 -7.57 -6.15 13.23
CA ASN A 408 -8.58 -6.41 12.19
C ASN A 408 -7.98 -7.05 10.91
N LYS A 409 -6.66 -7.10 10.81
CA LYS A 409 -5.90 -7.91 9.84
C LYS A 409 -5.50 -9.28 10.38
N GLY A 410 -5.71 -9.55 11.67
CA GLY A 410 -5.35 -10.82 12.31
C GLY A 410 -6.08 -12.01 11.69
N SER A 411 -5.36 -13.12 11.57
CA SER A 411 -5.85 -14.31 10.86
C SER A 411 -7.09 -14.93 11.50
N TRP A 412 -7.93 -15.53 10.66
CA TRP A 412 -9.11 -16.26 11.10
C TRP A 412 -8.73 -17.45 11.99
N ALA A 413 -7.59 -18.10 11.73
CA ALA A 413 -7.03 -19.15 12.58
C ALA A 413 -6.80 -18.68 14.02
N LEU A 414 -6.18 -17.52 14.21
CA LEU A 414 -5.92 -16.96 15.54
C LEU A 414 -7.23 -16.62 16.27
N LYS A 415 -8.18 -16.03 15.55
CA LYS A 415 -9.52 -15.76 16.09
C LYS A 415 -10.24 -17.04 16.53
N ARG A 416 -10.16 -18.12 15.73
CA ARG A 416 -10.74 -19.43 16.08
C ARG A 416 -10.07 -20.02 17.32
N ALA A 417 -8.74 -19.95 17.41
CA ALA A 417 -7.98 -20.45 18.55
C ALA A 417 -8.38 -19.75 19.88
N LEU A 418 -8.81 -18.49 19.81
CA LEU A 418 -9.25 -17.68 20.96
C LEU A 418 -10.74 -17.79 21.30
N GLY A 419 -11.48 -18.75 20.71
CA GLY A 419 -12.91 -18.96 21.00
C GLY A 419 -13.87 -18.25 20.05
N GLY A 420 -13.39 -17.61 18.98
CA GLY A 420 -14.21 -17.06 17.90
C GLY A 420 -14.92 -15.74 18.23
N ASP A 421 -15.99 -15.44 17.48
CA ASP A 421 -16.73 -14.16 17.51
C ASP A 421 -17.21 -13.73 18.91
N SER A 422 -17.46 -14.69 19.82
CA SER A 422 -17.95 -14.40 21.17
C SER A 422 -16.86 -14.02 22.16
N SER A 423 -15.58 -14.16 21.80
CA SER A 423 -14.46 -14.03 22.74
C SER A 423 -13.33 -13.15 22.21
N VAL A 424 -13.48 -12.64 20.99
CA VAL A 424 -12.46 -11.86 20.30
C VAL A 424 -13.06 -10.61 19.69
N ASP A 425 -12.48 -9.45 20.01
CA ASP A 425 -12.73 -8.19 19.30
C ASP A 425 -11.61 -7.94 18.28
N GLU A 426 -11.99 -7.81 17.02
CA GLU A 426 -11.11 -7.35 15.94
C GLU A 426 -11.05 -5.81 15.97
N ILE A 427 -9.88 -5.25 16.28
CA ILE A 427 -9.69 -3.80 16.42
C ILE A 427 -8.61 -3.30 15.47
N ARG A 428 -8.62 -2.00 15.16
CA ARG A 428 -7.42 -1.35 14.61
C ARG A 428 -6.29 -1.49 15.64
N SER A 429 -5.10 -1.91 15.20
CA SER A 429 -4.02 -2.28 16.12
C SER A 429 -3.60 -1.11 17.00
N LEU A 430 -3.49 -1.38 18.31
CA LEU A 430 -2.95 -0.46 19.30
C LEU A 430 -1.48 -0.12 19.02
N ILE A 431 -0.72 -1.10 18.53
CA ILE A 431 0.70 -0.94 18.19
C ILE A 431 0.82 -0.21 16.85
N GLY A 432 -0.04 -0.55 15.88
CA GLY A 432 -0.12 0.16 14.60
C GLY A 432 -0.39 1.66 14.78
N ASP A 433 -1.37 2.02 15.61
CA ASP A 433 -1.67 3.43 15.92
C ASP A 433 -0.50 4.12 16.66
N ALA A 434 0.17 3.42 17.58
CA ALA A 434 1.30 3.97 18.34
C ALA A 434 2.53 4.23 17.46
N LYS A 435 2.96 3.26 16.65
CA LYS A 435 4.18 3.38 15.82
C LYS A 435 4.02 4.30 14.61
N ALA A 436 2.78 4.58 14.20
CA ALA A 436 2.51 5.58 13.17
C ALA A 436 2.97 7.00 13.58
N ILE A 437 3.09 7.26 14.89
CA ILE A 437 3.59 8.52 15.46
C ILE A 437 5.05 8.32 15.89
N LYS A 438 5.99 8.79 15.07
CA LYS A 438 7.42 8.62 15.33
C LYS A 438 7.85 9.52 16.48
N THR A 439 8.73 8.99 17.32
CA THR A 439 9.45 9.72 18.35
C THR A 439 10.47 10.70 17.74
N GLU A 440 10.98 11.65 18.52
CA GLU A 440 12.03 12.56 18.02
C GLU A 440 13.31 11.84 17.59
N ALA A 441 13.67 10.72 18.24
CA ALA A 441 14.79 9.88 17.83
C ALA A 441 14.55 9.27 16.43
N GLU A 442 13.37 8.69 16.20
CA GLU A 442 13.00 8.13 14.90
C GLU A 442 12.91 9.23 13.83
N LEU A 443 12.30 10.40 14.13
CA LEU A 443 12.24 11.53 13.20
C LEU A 443 13.63 12.08 12.85
N LYS A 444 14.54 12.11 13.82
CA LYS A 444 15.94 12.47 13.56
C LYS A 444 16.60 11.45 12.62
N GLY A 445 16.41 10.17 12.87
CA GLY A 445 16.91 9.09 12.02
C GLY A 445 16.39 9.20 10.58
N MET A 446 15.09 9.48 10.40
CA MET A 446 14.49 9.72 9.09
C MET A 446 15.12 10.94 8.39
N ARG A 447 15.36 12.05 9.08
CA ARG A 447 16.06 13.21 8.49
C ARG A 447 17.48 12.86 8.05
N ASP A 448 18.21 12.14 8.91
CA ASP A 448 19.60 11.81 8.65
C ASP A 448 19.73 10.82 7.48
N CYS A 449 18.90 9.77 7.43
CA CYS A 449 18.98 8.76 6.37
C CYS A 449 18.62 9.30 4.99
N HIS A 450 17.68 10.23 4.89
CA HIS A 450 17.32 10.84 3.61
C HIS A 450 18.41 11.78 3.07
N VAL A 451 19.29 12.34 3.91
CA VAL A 451 20.49 13.06 3.43
C VAL A 451 21.46 12.08 2.75
N ARG A 452 21.72 10.92 3.38
CA ARG A 452 22.62 9.89 2.83
C ARG A 452 22.08 9.26 1.56
N ASP A 453 20.79 8.93 1.56
CA ASP A 453 20.12 8.36 0.39
C ASP A 453 20.02 9.38 -0.75
N GLY A 454 19.75 10.64 -0.43
CA GLY A 454 19.79 11.73 -1.39
C GLY A 454 21.16 11.86 -2.05
N ALA A 455 22.24 11.75 -1.27
CA ALA A 455 23.60 11.76 -1.81
C ALA A 455 23.88 10.55 -2.73
N ALA A 456 23.36 9.35 -2.40
CA ALA A 456 23.49 8.17 -3.26
C ALA A 456 22.75 8.35 -4.60
N LEU A 457 21.52 8.87 -4.57
CA LEU A 457 20.71 9.14 -5.76
C LEU A 457 21.34 10.21 -6.65
N ILE A 458 21.86 11.30 -6.07
CA ILE A 458 22.55 12.36 -6.82
C ILE A 458 23.80 11.80 -7.51
N GLN A 459 24.61 11.01 -6.80
CA GLN A 459 25.78 10.34 -7.37
C GLN A 459 25.40 9.41 -8.52
N TYR A 460 24.34 8.62 -8.32
CA TYR A 460 23.80 7.72 -9.31
C TYR A 460 23.29 8.44 -10.56
N PHE A 461 22.49 9.49 -10.43
CA PHE A 461 21.94 10.21 -11.59
C PHE A 461 23.03 10.95 -12.37
N ALA A 462 24.01 11.53 -11.68
CA ALA A 462 25.18 12.11 -12.32
C ALA A 462 25.99 11.05 -13.09
N TRP A 463 26.21 9.88 -12.49
CA TRP A 463 26.86 8.76 -13.16
C TRP A 463 26.07 8.28 -14.37
N LEU A 464 24.75 8.09 -14.24
CA LEU A 464 23.89 7.56 -15.29
C LEU A 464 23.87 8.49 -16.50
N GLU A 465 23.73 9.80 -16.28
CA GLU A 465 23.82 10.79 -17.34
C GLU A 465 25.19 10.79 -18.02
N ASP A 466 26.29 10.72 -17.25
CA ASP A 466 27.64 10.66 -17.83
C ASP A 466 27.85 9.40 -18.68
N GLN A 467 27.36 8.24 -18.22
CA GLN A 467 27.46 7.00 -18.98
C GLN A 467 26.66 7.07 -20.28
N LEU A 468 25.39 7.49 -20.22
CA LEU A 468 24.50 7.48 -21.38
C LEU A 468 24.85 8.58 -22.39
N VAL A 469 25.15 9.79 -21.92
CA VAL A 469 25.33 10.97 -22.80
C VAL A 469 26.79 11.14 -23.24
N ASN A 470 27.72 11.19 -22.29
CA ASN A 470 29.11 11.52 -22.59
C ASN A 470 29.89 10.29 -23.09
N LYS A 471 29.77 9.18 -22.37
CA LYS A 471 30.47 7.92 -22.70
C LYS A 471 29.73 7.06 -23.71
N LYS A 472 28.44 7.31 -23.94
CA LYS A 472 27.56 6.57 -24.86
C LYS A 472 27.57 5.07 -24.56
N ALA A 473 27.62 4.72 -23.29
CA ALA A 473 27.51 3.34 -22.84
C ALA A 473 26.10 2.82 -23.11
N THR A 474 26.00 1.53 -23.41
CA THR A 474 24.71 0.83 -23.53
C THR A 474 24.43 0.15 -22.19
N LEU A 475 23.39 0.61 -21.50
CA LEU A 475 22.95 0.08 -20.21
C LEU A 475 21.49 -0.34 -20.31
N ASP A 476 21.15 -1.48 -19.72
CA ASP A 476 19.76 -1.86 -19.49
C ASP A 476 19.24 -1.37 -18.13
N GLU A 477 17.92 -1.45 -17.94
CA GLU A 477 17.24 -1.01 -16.72
C GLU A 477 17.75 -1.75 -15.47
N VAL A 478 18.09 -3.04 -15.59
CA VAL A 478 18.62 -3.82 -14.45
C VAL A 478 20.02 -3.35 -14.08
N GLN A 479 20.91 -3.14 -15.05
CA GLN A 479 22.25 -2.63 -14.81
C GLN A 479 22.24 -1.25 -14.15
N ALA A 480 21.28 -0.40 -14.52
CA ALA A 480 21.10 0.89 -13.88
C ALA A 480 20.56 0.75 -12.44
N ALA A 481 19.62 -0.15 -12.19
CA ALA A 481 19.13 -0.44 -10.84
C ALA A 481 20.24 -1.00 -9.92
N ASP A 482 21.00 -1.98 -10.41
CA ASP A 482 22.14 -2.57 -9.71
C ASP A 482 23.15 -1.49 -9.28
N LYS A 483 23.42 -0.52 -10.18
CA LYS A 483 24.37 0.55 -9.89
C LYS A 483 23.91 1.49 -8.78
N LEU A 484 22.61 1.77 -8.70
CA LEU A 484 22.07 2.58 -7.61
C LEU A 484 22.24 1.86 -6.26
N GLU A 485 22.00 0.55 -6.21
CA GLU A 485 22.23 -0.24 -5.00
C GLU A 485 23.71 -0.21 -4.57
N GLU A 486 24.66 -0.29 -5.53
CA GLU A 486 26.09 -0.12 -5.23
C GLU A 486 26.37 1.21 -4.51
N HIS A 487 25.83 2.32 -5.02
CA HIS A 487 26.01 3.64 -4.39
C HIS A 487 25.37 3.73 -3.00
N ARG A 488 24.24 3.04 -2.77
CA ARG A 488 23.59 2.97 -1.45
C ARG A 488 24.39 2.15 -0.45
N LYS A 489 25.00 1.03 -0.88
CA LYS A 489 25.87 0.17 -0.05
C LYS A 489 27.07 0.91 0.53
N GLU A 490 27.55 1.95 -0.14
CA GLU A 490 28.65 2.80 0.33
C GLU A 490 28.23 3.73 1.49
N LYS A 491 26.92 3.96 1.67
CA LYS A 491 26.43 4.90 2.68
C LYS A 491 26.37 4.24 4.05
N LYS A 492 26.77 5.01 5.06
CA LYS A 492 26.77 4.58 6.46
C LYS A 492 25.39 4.05 6.87
N ASP A 493 25.39 2.97 7.63
CA ASP A 493 24.22 2.33 8.23
C ASP A 493 23.23 1.72 7.23
N PHE A 494 23.59 1.59 5.94
CA PHE A 494 22.81 0.84 4.95
C PHE A 494 22.64 -0.63 5.36
N VAL A 495 21.43 -1.16 5.19
CA VAL A 495 21.06 -2.54 5.51
C VAL A 495 20.64 -3.30 4.26
N GLY A 496 19.85 -2.68 3.38
CA GLY A 496 19.31 -3.29 2.17
C GLY A 496 18.38 -2.32 1.45
N LEU A 497 17.80 -2.74 0.33
CA LEU A 497 16.74 -1.97 -0.33
C LEU A 497 15.43 -2.08 0.48
N SER A 498 14.57 -1.07 0.41
CA SER A 498 13.24 -1.07 1.06
C SER A 498 12.13 -1.64 0.15
N PHE A 499 12.41 -1.81 -1.14
CA PHE A 499 11.63 -2.55 -2.14
C PHE A 499 12.49 -2.76 -3.41
N PRO A 500 12.09 -3.63 -4.37
CA PRO A 500 12.79 -3.77 -5.64
C PRO A 500 12.80 -2.45 -6.41
N THR A 501 13.96 -2.00 -6.88
CA THR A 501 14.06 -0.74 -7.64
C THR A 501 13.29 -0.85 -8.96
N ILE A 502 12.38 0.10 -9.17
CA ILE A 502 11.68 0.32 -10.43
C ILE A 502 12.58 1.23 -11.28
N SER A 503 13.32 0.63 -12.21
CA SER A 503 14.10 1.34 -13.22
C SER A 503 13.42 1.14 -14.57
N SER A 504 12.92 2.21 -15.17
CA SER A 504 12.02 2.12 -16.33
C SER A 504 12.33 3.19 -17.37
N THR A 505 12.47 2.80 -18.64
CA THR A 505 12.67 3.72 -19.77
C THR A 505 11.48 3.70 -20.74
N GLY A 506 11.10 4.86 -21.26
CA GLY A 506 10.03 5.02 -22.24
C GLY A 506 8.72 4.36 -21.79
N ALA A 507 8.17 3.47 -22.63
CA ALA A 507 6.88 2.82 -22.39
C ALA A 507 6.81 2.00 -21.10
N ASN A 508 7.95 1.48 -20.61
CA ASN A 508 8.00 0.75 -19.34
C ASN A 508 7.65 1.65 -18.15
N ALA A 509 7.99 2.95 -18.22
CA ALA A 509 7.67 3.90 -17.16
C ALA A 509 6.16 4.13 -16.98
N ALA A 510 5.34 3.80 -18.00
CA ALA A 510 3.88 3.84 -17.89
C ALA A 510 3.30 2.68 -17.06
N ILE A 511 4.08 1.62 -16.80
CA ILE A 511 3.67 0.49 -15.98
C ILE A 511 4.01 0.81 -14.52
N ILE A 512 2.99 1.15 -13.73
CA ILE A 512 3.12 1.72 -12.37
C ILE A 512 4.08 0.92 -11.48
N HIS A 513 3.96 -0.42 -11.47
CA HIS A 513 4.81 -1.35 -10.72
C HIS A 513 5.69 -2.20 -11.64
N TYR A 514 6.38 -1.58 -12.60
CA TYR A 514 7.34 -2.28 -13.45
C TYR A 514 8.55 -2.76 -12.64
N GLY A 515 8.84 -4.05 -12.69
CA GLY A 515 10.09 -4.62 -12.17
C GLY A 515 10.94 -5.11 -13.34
N PRO A 516 12.08 -4.47 -13.66
CA PRO A 516 12.94 -4.95 -14.74
C PRO A 516 13.55 -6.30 -14.36
N GLU A 517 13.49 -7.26 -15.29
CA GLU A 517 14.06 -8.60 -15.11
C GLU A 517 15.31 -8.76 -15.96
N ARG A 518 16.36 -9.38 -15.41
CA ARG A 518 17.63 -9.54 -16.13
C ARG A 518 17.42 -10.40 -17.38
N GLY A 519 17.83 -9.88 -18.53
CA GLY A 519 17.60 -10.53 -19.83
C GLY A 519 16.20 -10.32 -20.41
N ASN A 520 15.30 -9.67 -19.67
CA ASN A 520 13.94 -9.31 -20.06
C ASN A 520 13.60 -7.88 -19.61
N CYS A 521 14.44 -6.93 -20.01
CA CYS A 521 14.28 -5.50 -19.74
C CYS A 521 14.75 -4.69 -20.94
N ALA A 522 14.38 -3.41 -20.98
CA ALA A 522 14.77 -2.52 -22.06
C ALA A 522 16.20 -1.99 -21.85
N THR A 523 16.88 -1.74 -22.98
CA THR A 523 18.04 -0.84 -22.99
C THR A 523 17.56 0.60 -22.77
N ILE A 524 18.22 1.33 -21.90
CA ILE A 524 17.86 2.72 -21.58
C ILE A 524 18.11 3.61 -22.79
N ASP A 525 17.05 4.29 -23.24
CA ASP A 525 17.11 5.29 -24.30
C ASP A 525 17.28 6.69 -23.67
N PRO A 526 18.41 7.39 -23.89
CA PRO A 526 18.61 8.74 -23.35
C PRO A 526 17.65 9.79 -23.92
N GLU A 527 17.02 9.53 -25.08
CA GLU A 527 16.03 10.42 -25.70
C GLU A 527 14.58 10.09 -25.26
N ALA A 528 14.41 9.19 -24.29
CA ALA A 528 13.11 8.88 -23.69
C ALA A 528 13.11 9.23 -22.19
N ILE A 529 11.91 9.32 -21.62
CA ILE A 529 11.72 9.39 -20.17
C ILE A 529 12.41 8.21 -19.47
N TYR A 530 13.09 8.50 -18.37
CA TYR A 530 13.60 7.51 -17.44
C TYR A 530 13.00 7.75 -16.06
N LEU A 531 12.25 6.77 -15.54
CA LEU A 531 11.66 6.79 -14.20
C LEU A 531 12.47 5.84 -13.30
N CYS A 532 12.91 6.36 -12.17
CA CYS A 532 13.61 5.62 -11.13
C CYS A 532 12.87 5.80 -9.82
N ASP A 533 12.21 4.73 -9.34
CA ASP A 533 11.61 4.65 -8.02
C ASP A 533 12.32 3.58 -7.19
N SER A 534 12.80 4.00 -6.03
CA SER A 534 13.73 3.20 -5.25
C SER A 534 13.88 3.72 -3.82
N GLY A 535 14.16 2.81 -2.89
CA GLY A 535 14.42 3.16 -1.50
C GLY A 535 15.37 2.19 -0.81
N ALA A 536 15.78 2.55 0.41
CA ALA A 536 16.68 1.75 1.23
C ALA A 536 16.26 1.69 2.70
N GLN A 537 16.65 0.58 3.33
CA GLN A 537 16.66 0.40 4.77
C GLN A 537 18.01 0.87 5.31
N TYR A 538 17.96 1.81 6.25
CA TYR A 538 19.08 2.20 7.09
C TYR A 538 18.76 1.84 8.54
N ARG A 539 19.78 1.63 9.38
CA ARG A 539 19.55 1.31 10.81
C ARG A 539 18.71 2.36 11.55
N ASP A 540 18.70 3.60 11.06
CA ASP A 540 18.00 4.75 11.63
C ASP A 540 16.78 5.22 10.83
N GLY A 541 16.40 4.55 9.74
CA GLY A 541 15.21 4.93 8.99
C GLY A 541 15.00 4.18 7.68
N THR A 542 13.86 4.41 7.05
CA THR A 542 13.49 3.82 5.74
C THR A 542 13.34 4.95 4.73
N THR A 543 13.85 4.77 3.53
CA THR A 543 13.66 5.75 2.43
C THR A 543 12.79 5.17 1.33
N ASP A 544 12.15 6.10 0.61
CA ASP A 544 11.38 5.86 -0.59
C ASP A 544 11.45 7.14 -1.43
N THR A 545 11.78 7.04 -2.71
CA THR A 545 12.02 8.21 -3.57
C THR A 545 11.95 7.83 -5.03
N THR A 546 10.96 8.42 -5.70
CA THR A 546 10.87 8.47 -7.15
C THR A 546 11.40 9.77 -7.76
N ARG A 547 12.23 9.66 -8.80
CA ARG A 547 12.53 10.75 -9.75
C ARG A 547 12.28 10.30 -11.18
N THR A 548 11.70 11.19 -11.97
CA THR A 548 11.56 11.05 -13.42
C THR A 548 12.52 12.03 -14.11
N LEU A 549 13.30 11.53 -15.06
CA LEU A 549 14.40 12.22 -15.73
C LEU A 549 14.24 12.16 -17.25
N HIS A 550 14.95 13.05 -17.95
CA HIS A 550 15.14 13.02 -19.38
C HIS A 550 16.56 13.51 -19.72
N PHE A 551 17.35 12.68 -20.40
CA PHE A 551 18.77 12.97 -20.65
C PHE A 551 19.02 13.70 -21.98
N GLY A 552 18.08 13.61 -22.93
CA GLY A 552 18.06 14.36 -24.18
C GLY A 552 17.07 15.54 -24.15
N LYS A 553 16.34 15.76 -25.26
CA LYS A 553 15.31 16.81 -25.35
C LYS A 553 13.89 16.24 -25.17
N PRO A 554 13.19 16.54 -24.06
CA PRO A 554 11.81 16.08 -23.87
C PRO A 554 10.83 16.78 -24.81
N THR A 555 9.73 16.09 -25.10
CA THR A 555 8.59 16.62 -25.85
C THR A 555 7.76 17.60 -25.02
N ASP A 556 6.95 18.43 -25.68
CA ASP A 556 6.05 19.37 -24.99
C ASP A 556 5.04 18.63 -24.10
N ALA A 557 4.53 17.48 -24.54
CA ALA A 557 3.59 16.66 -23.77
C ALA A 557 4.22 16.05 -22.51
N GLU A 558 5.48 15.61 -22.58
CA GLU A 558 6.22 15.11 -21.40
C GLU A 558 6.48 16.25 -20.41
N ARG A 559 6.87 17.44 -20.89
CA ARG A 559 7.09 18.63 -20.05
C ARG A 559 5.80 19.10 -19.38
N GLU A 560 4.70 19.16 -20.12
CA GLU A 560 3.38 19.52 -19.58
C GLU A 560 2.96 18.53 -18.49
N ALA A 561 2.95 17.22 -18.80
CA ALA A 561 2.56 16.18 -17.84
C ALA A 561 3.46 16.21 -16.59
N TYR A 562 4.77 16.33 -16.75
CA TYR A 562 5.70 16.38 -15.61
C TYR A 562 5.45 17.59 -14.73
N THR A 563 5.19 18.74 -15.35
CA THR A 563 4.94 19.98 -14.61
C THR A 563 3.60 19.92 -13.88
N LEU A 564 2.55 19.32 -14.46
CA LEU A 564 1.27 19.13 -13.78
C LEU A 564 1.42 18.21 -12.55
N VAL A 565 2.18 17.12 -12.67
CA VAL A 565 2.52 16.24 -11.54
C VAL A 565 3.31 17.00 -10.47
N LEU A 566 4.32 17.77 -10.86
CA LEU A 566 5.12 18.59 -9.95
C LEU A 566 4.28 19.62 -9.21
N LYS A 567 3.34 20.29 -9.89
CA LYS A 567 2.41 21.23 -9.25
C LYS A 567 1.53 20.54 -8.21
N GLY A 568 1.08 19.32 -8.49
CA GLY A 568 0.38 18.48 -7.52
C GLY A 568 1.24 18.19 -6.29
N HIS A 569 2.48 17.78 -6.51
CA HIS A 569 3.46 17.49 -5.45
C HIS A 569 3.69 18.71 -4.56
N ILE A 570 3.95 19.88 -5.15
CA ILE A 570 4.16 21.16 -4.44
C ILE A 570 2.91 21.57 -3.67
N SER A 571 1.73 21.46 -4.29
CA SER A 571 0.46 21.83 -3.67
C SER A 571 0.19 21.06 -2.39
N LEU A 572 0.55 19.77 -2.37
CA LEU A 572 0.44 18.94 -1.17
C LEU A 572 1.53 19.27 -0.15
N ASP A 573 2.79 19.40 -0.58
CA ASP A 573 3.92 19.71 0.31
C ASP A 573 3.74 21.04 1.08
N GLN A 574 3.18 22.06 0.41
CA GLN A 574 2.93 23.38 1.00
C GLN A 574 1.61 23.46 1.80
N ALA A 575 0.83 22.38 1.88
CA ALA A 575 -0.47 22.41 2.53
C ALA A 575 -0.35 22.74 4.04
N ILE A 576 -1.16 23.71 4.48
CA ILE A 576 -1.37 24.03 5.90
C ILE A 576 -2.83 23.72 6.24
N PHE A 577 -3.06 22.81 7.18
CA PHE A 577 -4.38 22.24 7.45
C PHE A 577 -4.67 22.13 8.95
N PRO A 578 -5.94 22.19 9.39
CA PRO A 578 -6.26 22.10 10.80
C PRO A 578 -6.03 20.67 11.33
N LYS A 579 -5.60 20.55 12.60
CA LYS A 579 -5.53 19.27 13.30
C LYS A 579 -6.89 18.55 13.25
N GLY A 580 -6.86 17.25 12.95
CA GLY A 580 -8.05 16.43 12.72
C GLY A 580 -8.36 16.17 11.25
N THR A 581 -7.60 16.77 10.32
CA THR A 581 -7.69 16.48 8.88
C THR A 581 -7.09 15.12 8.57
N THR A 582 -7.75 14.34 7.72
CA THR A 582 -7.30 13.02 7.26
C THR A 582 -6.60 13.12 5.91
N GLY A 583 -5.74 12.16 5.56
CA GLY A 583 -5.07 12.18 4.26
C GLY A 583 -6.03 11.97 3.09
N PHE A 584 -7.20 11.36 3.30
CA PHE A 584 -8.28 11.34 2.30
C PHE A 584 -8.69 12.75 1.85
N ALA A 585 -8.77 13.71 2.77
CA ALA A 585 -9.16 15.09 2.45
C ALA A 585 -8.05 15.85 1.68
N LEU A 586 -6.79 15.43 1.80
CA LEU A 586 -5.64 16.10 1.19
C LEU A 586 -5.29 15.56 -0.21
N ASP A 587 -5.71 14.35 -0.56
CA ASP A 587 -5.40 13.69 -1.85
C ASP A 587 -5.75 14.54 -3.07
N SER A 588 -6.89 15.24 -3.04
CA SER A 588 -7.32 16.09 -4.15
C SER A 588 -6.36 17.26 -4.47
N LEU A 589 -5.55 17.70 -3.50
CA LEU A 589 -4.57 18.78 -3.71
C LEU A 589 -3.50 18.39 -4.72
N ALA A 590 -3.13 17.10 -4.76
CA ALA A 590 -2.16 16.58 -5.70
C ALA A 590 -2.78 16.29 -7.08
N ARG A 591 -4.07 15.95 -7.14
CA ARG A 591 -4.77 15.60 -8.39
C ARG A 591 -5.30 16.77 -9.18
N GLN A 592 -5.66 17.88 -8.52
CA GLN A 592 -6.44 18.97 -9.12
C GLN A 592 -5.86 19.52 -10.43
N HIS A 593 -4.52 19.54 -10.57
CA HIS A 593 -3.85 20.06 -11.78
C HIS A 593 -3.97 19.09 -12.96
N LEU A 594 -3.91 17.78 -12.72
CA LEU A 594 -4.17 16.76 -13.73
C LEU A 594 -5.66 16.71 -14.09
N TRP A 595 -6.55 16.74 -13.09
CA TRP A 595 -8.00 16.71 -13.30
C TRP A 595 -8.50 17.87 -14.16
N LYS A 596 -7.93 19.07 -13.99
CA LYS A 596 -8.25 20.23 -14.83
C LYS A 596 -8.01 19.98 -16.32
N ASN A 597 -7.13 19.04 -16.65
CA ASN A 597 -6.78 18.63 -18.01
C ASN A 597 -7.39 17.27 -18.41
N GLY A 598 -8.28 16.70 -17.59
CA GLY A 598 -8.89 15.39 -17.86
C GLY A 598 -7.95 14.20 -17.63
N LEU A 599 -6.85 14.40 -16.90
CA LEU A 599 -5.84 13.39 -16.58
C LEU A 599 -5.98 12.92 -15.12
N ASP A 600 -5.50 11.72 -14.81
CA ASP A 600 -5.47 11.17 -13.44
C ASP A 600 -4.42 10.05 -13.29
N TYR A 601 -4.20 9.56 -12.07
CA TYR A 601 -3.36 8.40 -11.75
C TYR A 601 -4.08 7.38 -10.86
N ARG A 602 -3.80 6.08 -11.10
CA ARG A 602 -4.55 4.95 -10.52
C ARG A 602 -3.96 4.38 -9.22
N HIS A 603 -3.31 5.22 -8.42
CA HIS A 603 -2.80 4.87 -7.09
C HIS A 603 -3.09 6.00 -6.08
N GLY A 604 -2.82 5.76 -4.79
CA GLY A 604 -2.90 6.80 -3.75
C GLY A 604 -1.83 7.88 -3.96
N THR A 605 -2.03 9.05 -3.38
CA THR A 605 -1.02 10.13 -3.40
C THR A 605 0.12 9.89 -2.41
N GLY A 606 -0.10 9.06 -1.40
CA GLY A 606 0.97 8.56 -0.55
C GLY A 606 0.52 7.58 0.53
N HIS A 607 1.49 6.99 1.20
CA HIS A 607 1.33 6.02 2.30
C HIS A 607 2.20 6.42 3.49
N GLY A 608 1.93 5.88 4.68
CA GLY A 608 2.88 6.04 5.80
C GLY A 608 4.16 5.23 5.57
N VAL A 609 5.24 5.62 6.24
CA VAL A 609 6.55 4.95 6.16
C VAL A 609 7.08 4.63 7.56
N GLY A 610 7.53 3.39 7.77
CA GLY A 610 8.06 2.90 9.05
C GLY A 610 9.50 3.34 9.32
N SER A 611 9.89 3.38 10.61
CA SER A 611 11.27 3.68 11.03
C SER A 611 12.13 2.40 11.05
N PHE A 612 12.96 2.23 10.01
CA PHE A 612 13.70 0.99 9.73
C PHE A 612 12.76 -0.22 9.79
N LEU A 613 11.66 -0.14 9.04
CA LEU A 613 10.52 -1.07 9.05
C LEU A 613 9.91 -1.07 7.63
N ASN A 614 8.68 -1.54 7.47
CA ASN A 614 8.01 -1.55 6.18
C ASN A 614 7.97 -0.15 5.56
N VAL A 615 8.29 -0.08 4.26
CA VAL A 615 8.18 1.16 3.48
C VAL A 615 6.72 1.60 3.35
N HIS A 616 5.79 0.65 3.22
CA HIS A 616 4.35 0.90 3.30
C HIS A 616 3.84 0.59 4.72
N GLU A 617 3.56 1.64 5.49
CA GLU A 617 3.11 1.55 6.87
C GLU A 617 1.77 2.25 7.07
N GLY A 618 0.73 1.47 7.42
CA GLY A 618 -0.55 2.03 7.85
C GLY A 618 -0.56 2.47 9.33
N PRO A 619 -1.68 2.98 9.84
CA PRO A 619 -2.98 3.14 9.16
C PRO A 619 -3.10 4.45 8.37
N ILE A 620 -2.15 5.37 8.51
CA ILE A 620 -2.14 6.66 7.83
C ILE A 620 -1.79 6.51 6.34
N GLY A 621 -2.19 7.49 5.54
CA GLY A 621 -1.87 7.61 4.12
C GLY A 621 -2.70 8.72 3.49
N ILE A 622 -2.38 9.07 2.25
CA ILE A 622 -3.01 10.14 1.47
C ILE A 622 -3.57 9.51 0.19
N GLY A 623 -4.89 9.40 0.07
CA GLY A 623 -5.49 8.68 -1.04
C GLY A 623 -7.00 8.58 -0.93
N THR A 624 -7.62 7.97 -1.94
CA THR A 624 -9.07 7.77 -2.02
C THR A 624 -9.56 6.47 -1.36
N ARG A 625 -8.66 5.71 -0.73
CA ARG A 625 -9.04 4.50 0.04
C ARG A 625 -9.80 4.92 1.30
N VAL A 626 -10.90 4.23 1.61
CA VAL A 626 -11.76 4.57 2.77
C VAL A 626 -11.01 4.55 4.10
N GLN A 627 -9.99 3.68 4.22
CA GLN A 627 -9.16 3.57 5.42
C GLN A 627 -8.39 4.88 5.72
N TYR A 628 -8.03 5.65 4.68
CA TYR A 628 -7.37 6.95 4.86
C TYR A 628 -8.30 8.05 5.36
N ALA A 629 -9.60 7.77 5.50
CA ALA A 629 -10.57 8.64 6.17
C ALA A 629 -10.77 8.28 7.66
N GLU A 630 -10.21 7.17 8.15
CA GLU A 630 -10.43 6.68 9.52
C GLU A 630 -9.47 7.28 10.56
N VAL A 631 -8.31 7.77 10.13
CA VAL A 631 -7.25 8.30 11.01
C VAL A 631 -6.83 9.69 10.53
N ALA A 632 -6.92 10.67 11.43
CA ALA A 632 -6.41 12.00 11.18
C ALA A 632 -4.88 12.03 11.24
N LEU A 633 -4.27 12.84 10.39
CA LEU A 633 -2.83 13.08 10.43
C LEU A 633 -2.45 13.84 11.71
N ALA A 634 -1.29 13.51 12.25
CA ALA A 634 -0.78 14.04 13.50
C ALA A 634 0.74 14.26 13.43
N PRO A 635 1.28 15.22 14.21
CA PRO A 635 2.73 15.42 14.32
C PRO A 635 3.47 14.12 14.60
N GLY A 636 4.58 13.89 13.91
CA GLY A 636 5.35 12.65 13.98
C GLY A 636 4.93 11.58 12.98
N ASN A 637 3.85 11.76 12.23
CA ASN A 637 3.59 10.94 11.04
C ASN A 637 4.67 11.20 9.97
N VAL A 638 5.10 10.13 9.30
CA VAL A 638 5.96 10.17 8.11
C VAL A 638 5.20 9.53 6.96
N LEU A 639 5.09 10.23 5.84
CA LEU A 639 4.28 9.85 4.68
C LEU A 639 5.05 10.07 3.38
N SER A 640 4.71 9.34 2.33
CA SER A 640 5.07 9.70 0.96
C SER A 640 4.16 10.80 0.39
N ASN A 641 4.70 11.56 -0.56
CA ASN A 641 3.99 12.51 -1.43
C ASN A 641 4.44 12.23 -2.86
N GLU A 642 3.69 11.39 -3.57
CA GLU A 642 4.11 10.69 -4.79
C GLU A 642 3.09 10.77 -5.94
N PRO A 643 2.55 11.96 -6.32
CA PRO A 643 1.67 12.03 -7.49
C PRO A 643 2.36 11.55 -8.77
N GLY A 644 1.56 11.10 -9.73
CA GLY A 644 2.06 10.63 -11.02
C GLY A 644 1.10 10.81 -12.18
N TYR A 645 1.54 10.44 -13.37
CA TYR A 645 0.74 10.33 -14.58
C TYR A 645 1.37 9.27 -15.50
N TYR A 646 0.55 8.42 -16.10
CA TYR A 646 1.02 7.28 -16.89
C TYR A 646 0.28 7.24 -18.22
N GLU A 647 1.00 7.46 -19.31
CA GLU A 647 0.51 7.40 -20.68
C GLU A 647 0.84 6.04 -21.27
N ASP A 648 -0.16 5.15 -21.31
CA ASP A 648 -0.02 3.76 -21.72
C ASP A 648 0.76 3.62 -23.04
N GLY A 649 1.84 2.84 -22.98
CA GLY A 649 2.68 2.54 -24.14
C GLY A 649 3.61 3.67 -24.59
N LYS A 650 3.69 4.80 -23.85
CA LYS A 650 4.59 5.92 -24.18
C LYS A 650 5.58 6.26 -23.07
N TYR A 651 5.09 6.74 -21.93
CA TYR A 651 5.92 7.17 -20.80
C TYR A 651 5.10 7.22 -19.52
N GLY A 652 5.77 7.27 -18.38
CA GLY A 652 5.13 7.57 -17.10
C GLY A 652 6.02 8.47 -16.25
N ILE A 653 5.37 9.23 -15.39
CA ILE A 653 5.97 10.22 -14.53
C ILE A 653 5.47 9.97 -13.12
N ARG A 654 6.39 9.96 -12.16
CA ARG A 654 6.11 10.04 -10.73
C ARG A 654 7.17 10.90 -10.07
N ILE A 655 6.74 11.70 -9.09
CA ILE A 655 7.61 12.59 -8.33
C ILE A 655 7.29 12.38 -6.87
N GLU A 656 8.28 11.89 -6.12
CA GLU A 656 8.05 11.44 -4.76
C GLU A 656 9.08 11.94 -3.77
N ASN A 657 8.57 12.44 -2.64
CA ASN A 657 9.36 12.73 -1.45
C ASN A 657 8.69 12.14 -0.22
N MET A 658 9.50 11.84 0.80
CA MET A 658 9.02 11.65 2.15
C MET A 658 8.81 12.99 2.87
N VAL A 659 7.68 13.10 3.55
CA VAL A 659 7.25 14.28 4.31
C VAL A 659 6.87 13.90 5.75
N LEU A 660 7.26 14.76 6.69
CA LEU A 660 6.99 14.64 8.11
C LEU A 660 5.87 15.62 8.48
N VAL A 661 4.82 15.14 9.13
CA VAL A 661 3.78 16.02 9.67
C VAL A 661 4.31 16.72 10.91
N LYS A 662 4.14 18.04 10.97
CA LYS A 662 4.51 18.88 12.11
C LYS A 662 3.46 19.94 12.39
N GLU A 663 3.44 20.45 13.62
CA GLU A 663 2.67 21.66 13.91
C GLU A 663 3.32 22.87 13.22
N VAL A 664 2.49 23.75 12.66
CA VAL A 664 2.93 24.98 12.00
C VAL A 664 2.17 26.17 12.55
N LYS A 665 2.86 27.31 12.67
CA LYS A 665 2.22 28.55 13.09
C LYS A 665 1.62 29.26 11.88
N ALA A 666 0.30 29.09 11.71
CA ALA A 666 -0.46 29.86 10.72
C ALA A 666 -0.56 31.35 11.11
N LYS A 667 -0.82 32.22 10.12
CA LYS A 667 -0.99 33.67 10.33
C LYS A 667 -2.14 34.01 11.27
N HIS A 668 -3.20 33.22 11.24
CA HIS A 668 -4.38 33.34 12.07
C HIS A 668 -4.69 31.99 12.72
N SER A 669 -5.41 32.02 13.84
CA SER A 669 -5.96 30.83 14.50
C SER A 669 -7.48 30.87 14.40
N PHE A 670 -8.10 29.75 13.99
CA PHE A 670 -9.55 29.61 13.94
C PHE A 670 -10.00 28.57 14.96
N GLY A 671 -10.76 29.02 15.97
CA GLY A 671 -11.30 28.16 17.03
C GLY A 671 -10.23 27.52 17.93
N ASP A 672 -9.08 28.17 18.11
CA ASP A 672 -7.94 27.71 18.92
C ASP A 672 -7.41 26.31 18.56
N LYS A 673 -7.71 25.84 17.34
CA LYS A 673 -7.21 24.57 16.83
C LYS A 673 -5.78 24.75 16.28
N PRO A 674 -4.82 23.89 16.67
CA PRO A 674 -3.52 23.84 16.04
C PRO A 674 -3.63 23.55 14.54
N PHE A 675 -2.73 24.13 13.76
CA PHE A 675 -2.56 23.82 12.34
C PHE A 675 -1.32 22.97 12.16
N LEU A 676 -1.40 22.08 11.18
CA LEU A 676 -0.37 21.15 10.78
C LEU A 676 0.10 21.51 9.37
N GLY A 677 1.29 21.04 9.02
CA GLY A 677 1.86 21.09 7.69
C GLY A 677 2.96 20.05 7.55
N PHE A 678 3.71 20.12 6.45
CA PHE A 678 4.72 19.14 6.13
C PHE A 678 6.16 19.69 6.26
N GLU A 679 7.10 18.78 6.50
CA GLU A 679 8.54 18.96 6.32
C GLU A 679 9.04 17.87 5.40
N TYR A 680 9.46 18.22 4.19
CA TYR A 680 10.14 17.26 3.31
C TYR A 680 11.54 16.92 3.82
N VAL A 681 11.89 15.63 3.71
CA VAL A 681 13.22 15.11 4.09
C VAL A 681 13.99 14.49 2.93
N THR A 682 13.32 14.06 1.85
CA THR A 682 14.00 13.67 0.61
C THR A 682 14.75 14.88 0.02
N LEU A 683 16.04 14.70 -0.28
CA LEU A 683 16.92 15.77 -0.79
C LEU A 683 17.58 15.35 -2.10
N VAL A 684 16.79 15.32 -3.17
CA VAL A 684 17.22 14.97 -4.53
C VAL A 684 16.66 15.98 -5.53
N PRO A 685 17.46 16.58 -6.44
CA PRO A 685 16.96 17.55 -7.41
C PRO A 685 15.83 16.99 -8.28
N TYR A 686 14.95 17.87 -8.76
CA TYR A 686 13.97 17.55 -9.81
C TYR A 686 14.63 17.64 -11.19
N CYS A 687 14.09 16.96 -12.20
CA CYS A 687 14.62 17.04 -13.56
C CYS A 687 14.29 18.40 -14.18
N ARG A 688 15.29 19.27 -14.28
CA ARG A 688 15.09 20.64 -14.79
C ARG A 688 14.61 20.68 -16.23
N ASN A 689 15.07 19.74 -17.07
CA ASN A 689 14.69 19.65 -18.48
C ASN A 689 13.18 19.38 -18.68
N LEU A 690 12.54 18.69 -17.72
CA LEU A 690 11.12 18.35 -17.79
C LEU A 690 10.21 19.44 -17.23
N ILE A 691 10.75 20.49 -16.62
CA ILE A 691 9.94 21.57 -16.05
C ILE A 691 9.58 22.59 -17.13
N ASP A 692 8.28 22.82 -17.30
CA ASP A 692 7.74 23.98 -17.98
C ASP A 692 7.52 25.14 -17.01
N THR A 693 8.51 26.02 -16.94
CA THR A 693 8.51 27.17 -16.03
C THR A 693 7.40 28.17 -16.34
N THR A 694 6.75 28.09 -17.51
CA THR A 694 5.61 28.95 -17.87
C THR A 694 4.31 28.49 -17.21
N LEU A 695 4.23 27.23 -16.78
CA LEU A 695 3.08 26.66 -16.05
C LEU A 695 3.20 26.84 -14.53
N LEU A 696 4.38 27.22 -14.04
CA LEU A 696 4.64 27.44 -12.63
C LEU A 696 4.27 28.85 -12.19
N THR A 697 3.62 28.97 -11.03
CA THR A 697 3.42 30.24 -10.35
C THR A 697 4.74 30.73 -9.73
N SER A 698 4.81 32.01 -9.37
CA SER A 698 5.98 32.56 -8.66
C SER A 698 6.24 31.85 -7.33
N GLU A 699 5.19 31.44 -6.62
CA GLU A 699 5.30 30.72 -5.34
C GLU A 699 5.86 29.30 -5.52
N GLU A 700 5.45 28.60 -6.59
CA GLU A 700 5.98 27.27 -6.93
C GLU A 700 7.45 27.34 -7.35
N LYS A 701 7.85 28.38 -8.11
CA LYS A 701 9.25 28.62 -8.45
C LYS A 701 10.10 28.90 -7.21
N GLU A 702 9.62 29.74 -6.30
CA GLU A 702 10.31 30.04 -5.05
C GLU A 702 10.47 28.79 -4.17
N TRP A 703 9.44 27.95 -4.09
CA TRP A 703 9.53 26.66 -3.40
C TRP A 703 10.62 25.77 -4.00
N LEU A 704 10.67 25.65 -5.34
CA LEU A 704 11.69 24.87 -6.03
C LEU A 704 13.10 25.41 -5.77
N ASN A 705 13.27 26.74 -5.80
CA ASN A 705 14.56 27.37 -5.55
C ASN A 705 15.02 27.17 -4.10
N THR A 706 14.11 27.32 -3.13
CA THR A 706 14.38 27.04 -1.72
C THR A 706 14.75 25.56 -1.50
N TYR A 707 14.00 24.65 -2.11
CA TYR A 707 14.27 23.22 -2.08
C TYR A 707 15.66 22.90 -2.66
N ASN A 708 15.96 23.39 -3.86
CA ASN A 708 17.22 23.17 -4.55
C ASN A 708 18.42 23.72 -3.77
N ALA A 709 18.29 24.88 -3.14
CA ALA A 709 19.33 25.44 -2.27
C ALA A 709 19.62 24.52 -1.08
N LYS A 710 18.58 23.98 -0.43
CA LYS A 710 18.73 23.02 0.68
C LYS A 710 19.35 21.71 0.22
N VAL A 711 18.98 21.19 -0.96
CA VAL A 711 19.61 19.98 -1.54
C VAL A 711 21.11 20.20 -1.72
N LEU A 712 21.50 21.30 -2.37
CA LEU A 712 22.91 21.64 -2.57
C LEU A 712 23.65 21.78 -1.24
N GLU A 713 23.10 22.54 -0.29
CA GLU A 713 23.69 22.78 1.03
C GLU A 713 23.99 21.47 1.77
N LYS A 714 23.02 20.55 1.80
CA LYS A 714 23.10 19.33 2.63
C LYS A 714 23.86 18.17 1.99
N THR A 715 24.04 18.18 0.66
CA THR A 715 24.61 17.01 -0.04
C THR A 715 25.97 17.28 -0.68
N GLN A 716 26.33 18.53 -0.98
CA GLN A 716 27.56 18.84 -1.74
C GLN A 716 28.85 18.28 -1.13
N GLU A 717 28.95 18.19 0.21
CA GLU A 717 30.14 17.69 0.91
C GLU A 717 30.38 16.19 0.68
N TYR A 718 29.35 15.42 0.30
CA TYR A 718 29.52 14.00 -0.05
C TYR A 718 30.29 13.80 -1.36
N PHE A 719 30.46 14.86 -2.15
CA PHE A 719 31.06 14.81 -3.48
C PHE A 719 32.42 15.51 -3.54
N GLU A 720 33.08 15.72 -2.39
CA GLU A 720 34.46 16.17 -2.36
C GLU A 720 35.36 15.19 -3.12
N GLY A 721 35.99 15.67 -4.20
CA GLY A 721 36.79 14.84 -5.10
C GLY A 721 36.03 14.19 -6.26
N ASP A 722 34.69 14.22 -6.27
CA ASP A 722 33.84 13.80 -7.38
C ASP A 722 33.33 15.02 -8.18
N ASN A 723 34.18 15.51 -9.07
CA ASN A 723 33.87 16.69 -9.88
C ASN A 723 32.68 16.51 -10.82
N VAL A 724 32.41 15.27 -11.27
CA VAL A 724 31.29 14.99 -12.18
C VAL A 724 29.98 15.17 -11.44
N THR A 725 29.84 14.53 -10.29
CA THR A 725 28.62 14.64 -9.47
C THR A 725 28.43 16.05 -8.93
N LEU A 726 29.48 16.72 -8.47
CA LEU A 726 29.35 18.09 -7.97
C LEU A 726 28.94 19.09 -9.06
N ALA A 727 29.45 18.93 -10.29
CA ALA A 727 29.04 19.75 -11.42
C ALA A 727 27.58 19.49 -11.83
N TRP A 728 27.18 18.22 -11.87
CA TRP A 728 25.80 17.80 -12.11
C TRP A 728 24.84 18.41 -11.08
N LEU A 729 25.16 18.27 -9.79
CA LEU A 729 24.36 18.80 -8.69
C LEU A 729 24.13 20.30 -8.84
N LYS A 730 25.20 21.08 -9.04
CA LYS A 730 25.12 22.55 -9.19
C LYS A 730 24.25 22.97 -10.38
N ARG A 731 24.26 22.18 -11.46
CA ARG A 731 23.45 22.44 -12.67
C ARG A 731 21.97 22.16 -12.42
N GLU A 732 21.65 21.04 -11.80
CA GLU A 732 20.27 20.65 -11.49
C GLU A 732 19.65 21.49 -10.36
N THR A 733 20.46 22.05 -9.46
CA THR A 733 20.00 22.96 -8.40
C THR A 733 20.11 24.44 -8.76
N GLN A 734 20.33 24.78 -10.03
CA GLN A 734 20.39 26.19 -10.44
C GLN A 734 19.03 26.87 -10.21
N HIS A 735 19.08 28.14 -9.83
CA HIS A 735 17.90 28.99 -9.67
C HIS A 735 17.06 29.04 -10.95
N ILE A 736 15.74 28.87 -10.80
CA ILE A 736 14.73 28.96 -11.85
C ILE A 736 14.12 30.38 -11.80
N GLU A 737 14.11 31.05 -12.95
CA GLU A 737 13.51 32.38 -13.16
C GLU A 737 12.01 32.32 -13.50
#